data_AF-A0AB38IWD6-F1
#
_entry.id   AF-A0AB38IWD6-F1
#
_cell.length_a   1.000
_cell.length_b   1.000
_cell.length_c   1.000
_cell.angle_alpha   90.00
_cell.angle_beta   90.00
_cell.angle_gamma   90.00
#
_symmetry.space_group_name_H-M   'P 1'
#
loop_
_entity.id
_entity.type
_entity.pdbx_description
1 polymer ?
#
loop_
_entity_poly.entity_id
_entity_poly.type
_entity_poly.pdbx_seq_one_letter_code
_entity_poly.pdbx_strand_id
1 'polypeptide(L)'
;MAQSPQLKQSSPTSPDPQDFRLDATPAMRADNVVSGEHWRIGLITDSLVRFEWSDSGVFENRPTQTVLNRDFGSPVERRVTERDGRVIIDTAALTIVYDQQPFSKEGLSAVVKGVADTQFNTWHYGDAQRGNLKGTARTLDEADGAIELDNGVISRDGWAVIDDSAANIIIETDTVNGKANPFGTWVSPRATAETDLYFFGYGHRYIEAVRDFYRLTGPTPLLPRFAMGNWWSRYYRYTQDGYLALMDRFKREGIPFTTSVIDMDWHRVDDVDPKYGSGWTGYSWNRELFPDPPAFLADLHRRGLRTTLNVHPRDGVRAFEDAYPEVAKRVGIDPATEENVEFDLTNPDFVDAYFDMHHRMEAEGVDFWWLDWQQGGVTRQKGLDPLWMLNHMHYLDSGRGGNWPLTFSRYAGPGSHRYPVGFSGDTIVTWESLAFQPQFTATASNIGYGWWSHDIGGHMFGYRNEELEARWYQLGAFSPINRLHSSNSPFSGKEPWNFNRDVSAAMVDALRLRHAMMPYLYTMNYRAAEAGRPLVEPMYWQNPDTPDAYEVPDEFRFGTELVVAPIVSPDDAAACRGRADAWLPQGEWFDFFDGRRYVSSDAAGRRLEVWRSLDRTPVFAKAGAIVPLQDVAESGEAINSIANPQALRVLVFPGADGSFVMREDRGTWGAPSADTAIAFTWGGADASPSAFTVAPVTGDTSAVPELRDWTVVFRGVAPVDAASGVRAWSGEAPVEATVAYDEATMSLTVSVTGISSAASLRIEIPGGLRIADNPVESDATDLLLHAQMLYRTKELALQAVHKLGIGAIGALRTMNRGPRYANDFWITDMPDAVAGALEEILLRS
;
A
#
# COMPACT_ATOMS: atom_id res chain seq x y z
N MET A 1 -2.81 -21.55 9.06
CA MET A 1 -3.38 -20.72 10.14
C MET A 1 -2.24 -20.33 11.06
N ALA A 2 -1.52 -19.26 10.71
CA ALA A 2 -0.59 -18.62 11.63
C ALA A 2 -1.42 -17.60 12.42
N GLN A 3 -1.48 -17.75 13.73
CA GLN A 3 -2.07 -16.72 14.59
C GLN A 3 -1.20 -15.48 14.48
N SER A 4 -1.80 -14.31 14.20
CA SER A 4 -1.11 -13.03 14.38
C SER A 4 -0.55 -12.99 15.81
N PRO A 5 0.68 -12.49 16.03
CA PRO A 5 1.22 -12.36 17.38
C PRO A 5 0.26 -11.51 18.20
N GLN A 6 -0.40 -12.14 19.16
CA GLN A 6 -1.30 -11.46 20.08
C GLN A 6 -0.44 -10.92 21.22
N LEU A 7 -0.52 -9.60 21.46
CA LEU A 7 -0.19 -9.06 22.77
C LEU A 7 -1.04 -9.81 23.81
N LYS A 8 -0.41 -10.31 24.88
CA LYS A 8 -1.13 -10.98 25.97
C LYS A 8 -2.23 -10.04 26.48
N GLN A 9 -3.48 -10.50 26.45
CA GLN A 9 -4.56 -9.82 27.16
C GLN A 9 -4.24 -9.85 28.66
N SER A 10 -4.15 -8.67 29.27
CA SER A 10 -4.05 -8.48 30.70
C SER A 10 -5.26 -9.05 31.44
N SER A 11 -5.04 -9.57 32.65
CA SER A 11 -6.11 -10.03 33.53
C SER A 11 -6.85 -8.84 34.18
N PRO A 12 -8.18 -8.90 34.36
CA PRO A 12 -8.99 -7.73 34.72
C PRO A 12 -8.93 -7.29 36.20
N THR A 13 -7.82 -7.49 36.93
CA THR A 13 -7.78 -7.24 38.39
C THR A 13 -6.51 -6.57 38.93
N SER A 14 -5.92 -5.62 38.21
CA SER A 14 -4.93 -4.65 38.74
C SER A 14 -4.96 -3.37 37.91
N PRO A 15 -4.58 -2.19 38.42
CA PRO A 15 -4.25 -1.04 37.57
C PRO A 15 -2.95 -1.42 36.84
N ASP A 16 -3.09 -2.00 35.65
CA ASP A 16 -2.14 -2.98 35.11
C ASP A 16 -0.91 -2.32 34.44
N PRO A 17 0.34 -2.72 34.75
CA PRO A 17 1.51 -2.35 33.95
C PRO A 17 1.34 -2.75 32.48
N GLN A 18 1.86 -1.92 31.58
CA GLN A 18 1.84 -2.14 30.14
C GLN A 18 2.77 -3.33 29.79
N ASP A 19 2.23 -4.52 29.54
CA ASP A 19 3.05 -5.68 29.15
C ASP A 19 3.36 -5.65 27.65
N PHE A 20 4.47 -5.03 27.25
CA PHE A 20 4.97 -4.98 25.86
C PHE A 20 5.67 -6.28 25.41
N ARG A 21 5.27 -7.43 25.95
CA ARG A 21 5.85 -8.73 25.58
C ARG A 21 5.52 -9.10 24.14
N LEU A 22 6.55 -9.56 23.44
CA LEU A 22 6.44 -10.06 22.07
C LEU A 22 6.19 -11.56 22.08
N ASP A 23 5.16 -12.00 21.36
CA ASP A 23 4.99 -13.42 21.02
C ASP A 23 5.96 -13.78 19.89
N ALA A 24 7.11 -14.33 20.27
CA ALA A 24 8.22 -14.59 19.37
C ALA A 24 8.87 -15.95 19.64
N THR A 25 9.44 -16.55 18.59
CA THR A 25 10.19 -17.83 18.62
C THR A 25 11.64 -17.60 18.22
N PRO A 26 12.43 -16.87 19.03
CA PRO A 26 13.67 -16.24 18.55
C PRO A 26 14.86 -17.20 18.45
N ALA A 27 14.82 -18.35 19.12
CA ALA A 27 15.89 -19.34 19.05
C ALA A 27 15.75 -20.23 17.81
N MET A 28 16.87 -20.57 17.18
CA MET A 28 16.90 -21.58 16.12
C MET A 28 16.53 -22.97 16.67
N ARG A 29 15.83 -23.77 15.87
CA ARG A 29 15.65 -25.19 16.15
C ARG A 29 17.01 -25.91 16.10
N ALA A 30 17.39 -26.59 17.19
CA ALA A 30 18.71 -27.23 17.31
C ALA A 30 19.01 -28.23 16.18
N ASP A 31 18.02 -29.01 15.76
CA ASP A 31 18.15 -29.98 14.67
C ASP A 31 18.45 -29.33 13.31
N ASN A 32 18.29 -28.02 13.15
CA ASN A 32 18.55 -27.27 11.92
C ASN A 32 19.89 -26.54 11.93
N VAL A 33 20.66 -26.66 13.00
CA VAL A 33 21.94 -25.97 13.16
C VAL A 33 23.09 -26.93 12.84
N VAL A 34 24.07 -26.41 12.10
CA VAL A 34 25.41 -27.00 11.95
C VAL A 34 26.39 -25.98 12.53
N SER A 35 27.29 -26.39 13.42
CA SER A 35 28.11 -25.44 14.18
C SER A 35 29.51 -25.97 14.49
N GLY A 36 30.45 -25.05 14.66
CA GLY A 36 31.76 -25.28 15.27
C GLY A 36 31.93 -24.44 16.54
N GLU A 37 33.18 -24.21 16.96
CA GLU A 37 33.50 -23.43 18.17
C GLU A 37 33.12 -21.95 18.02
N HIS A 38 33.38 -21.36 16.86
CA HIS A 38 33.22 -19.92 16.59
C HIS A 38 32.16 -19.58 15.56
N TRP A 39 31.47 -20.58 14.98
CA TRP A 39 30.51 -20.36 13.90
C TRP A 39 29.25 -21.21 14.04
N ARG A 40 28.13 -20.69 13.52
CA ARG A 40 26.88 -21.44 13.32
C ARG A 40 26.30 -21.17 11.94
N ILE A 41 25.80 -22.22 11.31
CA ILE A 41 24.96 -22.16 10.11
C ILE A 41 23.61 -22.75 10.47
N GLY A 42 22.61 -21.89 10.58
CA GLY A 42 21.24 -22.26 10.91
C GLY A 42 20.35 -22.29 9.66
N LEU A 43 19.77 -23.44 9.34
CA LEU A 43 18.78 -23.54 8.26
C LEU A 43 17.38 -23.20 8.79
N ILE A 44 16.85 -22.04 8.44
CA ILE A 44 15.48 -21.64 8.83
C ILE A 44 14.48 -22.31 7.87
N THR A 45 14.79 -22.26 6.57
CA THR A 45 14.16 -23.07 5.53
C THR A 45 15.25 -23.72 4.67
N ASP A 46 14.88 -24.40 3.58
CA ASP A 46 15.84 -24.89 2.61
C ASP A 46 16.54 -23.75 1.82
N SER A 47 16.01 -22.53 1.91
CA SER A 47 16.38 -21.35 1.12
C SER A 47 16.73 -20.11 1.97
N LEU A 48 16.28 -20.04 3.22
CA LEU A 48 16.63 -19.00 4.19
C LEU A 48 17.60 -19.56 5.23
N VAL A 49 18.79 -18.97 5.27
CA VAL A 49 19.91 -19.46 6.07
C VAL A 49 20.50 -18.34 6.90
N ARG A 50 20.74 -18.63 8.18
CA ARG A 50 21.44 -17.74 9.11
C ARG A 50 22.92 -18.15 9.18
N PHE A 51 23.82 -17.21 8.91
CA PHE A 51 25.28 -17.39 9.03
C PHE A 51 25.81 -16.57 10.19
N GLU A 52 26.46 -17.22 11.14
CA GLU A 52 26.95 -16.57 12.36
C GLU A 52 28.44 -16.85 12.59
N TRP A 53 29.21 -15.81 12.94
CA TRP A 53 30.59 -15.91 13.42
C TRP A 53 30.79 -15.07 14.69
N SER A 54 31.41 -15.66 15.72
CA SER A 54 31.72 -15.01 16.99
C SER A 54 33.07 -15.48 17.52
N ASP A 55 34.02 -14.54 17.69
CA ASP A 55 35.34 -14.82 18.28
C ASP A 55 35.24 -15.35 19.73
N SER A 56 34.12 -15.06 20.40
CA SER A 56 33.85 -15.55 21.76
C SER A 56 33.17 -16.92 21.81
N GLY A 57 32.66 -17.42 20.68
CA GLY A 57 31.82 -18.62 20.61
C GLY A 57 30.41 -18.44 21.22
N VAL A 58 30.05 -17.23 21.66
CA VAL A 58 28.73 -16.86 22.15
C VAL A 58 27.92 -16.24 21.01
N PHE A 59 26.66 -16.65 20.89
CA PHE A 59 25.78 -16.20 19.82
C PHE A 59 24.43 -15.71 20.31
N GLU A 60 23.85 -14.73 19.63
CA GLU A 60 22.55 -14.17 20.00
C GLU A 60 21.36 -15.03 19.54
N ASN A 61 20.45 -15.32 20.46
CA ASN A 61 19.24 -16.11 20.22
C ASN A 61 17.96 -15.38 20.68
N ARG A 62 18.07 -14.17 21.22
CA ARG A 62 16.94 -13.30 21.57
C ARG A 62 16.41 -12.59 20.33
N PRO A 63 15.20 -12.00 20.39
CA PRO A 63 14.71 -11.15 19.33
C PRO A 63 15.61 -9.93 19.16
N THR A 64 15.82 -9.50 17.92
CA THR A 64 16.53 -8.27 17.57
C THR A 64 15.53 -7.23 17.08
N GLN A 65 15.99 -5.99 16.86
CA GLN A 65 15.16 -4.95 16.26
C GLN A 65 14.59 -5.37 14.88
N THR A 66 15.28 -6.25 14.15
CA THR A 66 14.84 -6.73 12.84
C THR A 66 14.18 -8.11 12.93
N VAL A 67 14.84 -9.10 13.54
CA VAL A 67 14.45 -10.52 13.50
C VAL A 67 13.82 -10.97 14.81
N LEU A 68 12.60 -11.49 14.73
CA LEU A 68 11.82 -11.97 15.89
C LEU A 68 11.77 -13.49 15.99
N ASN A 69 11.66 -14.20 14.87
CA ASN A 69 11.38 -15.63 14.83
C ASN A 69 12.43 -16.38 14.01
N ARG A 70 13.00 -17.44 14.58
CA ARG A 70 13.99 -18.30 13.93
C ARG A 70 13.59 -19.77 13.91
N ASP A 71 12.52 -20.14 14.61
CA ASP A 71 11.92 -21.48 14.53
C ASP A 71 10.61 -21.45 13.73
N PHE A 72 10.65 -22.04 12.54
CA PHE A 72 9.50 -22.16 11.65
C PHE A 72 8.70 -23.46 11.86
N GLY A 73 9.01 -24.22 12.92
CA GLY A 73 8.26 -25.36 13.41
C GLY A 73 8.60 -26.70 12.74
N SER A 74 9.46 -26.73 11.72
CA SER A 74 9.80 -27.94 10.97
C SER A 74 11.31 -28.13 10.80
N PRO A 75 11.83 -29.37 10.87
CA PRO A 75 13.21 -29.64 10.52
C PRO A 75 13.46 -29.42 9.02
N VAL A 76 14.64 -28.91 8.66
CA VAL A 76 15.04 -28.71 7.26
C VAL A 76 15.83 -29.92 6.78
N GLU A 77 15.33 -30.57 5.73
CA GLU A 77 16.03 -31.66 5.05
C GLU A 77 17.33 -31.14 4.43
N ARG A 78 18.43 -31.82 4.76
CA ARG A 78 19.76 -31.46 4.29
C ARG A 78 20.69 -32.66 4.28
N ARG A 79 21.72 -32.59 3.45
CA ARG A 79 22.90 -33.44 3.54
C ARG A 79 24.09 -32.59 3.98
N VAL A 80 24.76 -33.01 5.04
CA VAL A 80 26.01 -32.40 5.50
C VAL A 80 27.16 -33.36 5.20
N THR A 81 28.20 -32.87 4.53
CA THR A 81 29.42 -33.63 4.27
C THR A 81 30.64 -32.78 4.55
N GLU A 82 31.70 -33.41 5.06
CA GLU A 82 33.01 -32.77 5.20
C GLU A 82 33.96 -33.31 4.15
N ARG A 83 34.64 -32.40 3.44
CA ARG A 83 35.65 -32.75 2.44
C ARG A 83 36.71 -31.65 2.36
N ASP A 84 37.99 -32.04 2.37
CA ASP A 84 39.13 -31.12 2.24
C ASP A 84 39.12 -29.97 3.27
N GLY A 85 38.69 -30.26 4.50
CA GLY A 85 38.57 -29.26 5.58
C GLY A 85 37.35 -28.34 5.48
N ARG A 86 36.49 -28.51 4.46
CA ARG A 86 35.28 -27.71 4.25
C ARG A 86 34.02 -28.48 4.65
N VAL A 87 33.09 -27.77 5.28
CA VAL A 87 31.71 -28.22 5.49
C VAL A 87 30.90 -27.87 4.25
N ILE A 88 30.22 -28.86 3.69
CA ILE A 88 29.31 -28.72 2.56
C ILE A 88 27.90 -29.08 3.04
N ILE A 89 26.98 -28.13 2.96
CA ILE A 89 25.57 -28.31 3.31
C ILE A 89 24.75 -28.21 2.02
N ASP A 90 24.05 -29.29 1.70
CA ASP A 90 23.21 -29.40 0.51
C ASP A 90 21.74 -29.50 0.93
N THR A 91 20.92 -28.55 0.50
CA THR A 91 19.45 -28.55 0.67
C THR A 91 18.78 -28.73 -0.69
N ALA A 92 17.45 -28.76 -0.76
CA ALA A 92 16.75 -28.76 -2.05
C ALA A 92 17.07 -27.52 -2.91
N ALA A 93 17.25 -26.36 -2.28
CA ALA A 93 17.46 -25.09 -2.97
C ALA A 93 18.93 -24.61 -3.01
N LEU A 94 19.80 -25.05 -2.09
CA LEU A 94 21.12 -24.46 -1.88
C LEU A 94 22.24 -25.49 -1.85
N THR A 95 23.43 -25.07 -2.29
CA THR A 95 24.71 -25.71 -1.94
C THR A 95 25.57 -24.69 -1.21
N ILE A 96 25.82 -24.91 0.07
CA ILE A 96 26.65 -24.04 0.90
C ILE A 96 28.00 -24.71 1.09
N VAL A 97 29.08 -23.94 0.94
CA VAL A 97 30.45 -24.39 1.17
C VAL A 97 31.12 -23.42 2.12
N TYR A 98 31.66 -23.97 3.22
CA TYR A 98 32.32 -23.19 4.25
C TYR A 98 33.62 -23.84 4.75
N ASP A 99 34.68 -23.05 4.90
CA ASP A 99 36.01 -23.50 5.33
C ASP A 99 36.26 -23.50 6.84
N GLN A 100 35.24 -23.13 7.64
CA GLN A 100 35.30 -23.12 9.10
C GLN A 100 36.26 -22.07 9.69
N GLN A 101 36.63 -21.05 8.91
CA GLN A 101 37.45 -19.90 9.32
C GLN A 101 36.60 -18.62 9.41
N PRO A 102 37.09 -17.51 10.00
CA PRO A 102 36.37 -16.24 9.95
C PRO A 102 35.84 -15.95 8.53
N PHE A 103 34.58 -15.52 8.42
CA PHE A 103 33.94 -15.38 7.11
C PHE A 103 34.77 -14.51 6.18
N SER A 104 35.02 -15.04 4.99
CA SER A 104 35.80 -14.42 3.94
C SER A 104 35.20 -14.81 2.59
N LYS A 105 35.54 -14.05 1.55
CA LYS A 105 35.06 -14.28 0.20
C LYS A 105 35.45 -15.67 -0.33
N GLU A 106 36.63 -16.16 0.05
CA GLU A 106 37.16 -17.47 -0.35
C GLU A 106 36.64 -18.61 0.54
N GLY A 107 36.21 -18.27 1.75
CA GLY A 107 35.87 -19.21 2.82
C GLY A 107 34.40 -19.60 2.87
N LEU A 108 33.47 -18.66 2.61
CA LEU A 108 32.02 -18.90 2.67
C LEU A 108 31.35 -18.56 1.33
N SER A 109 30.60 -19.52 0.80
CA SER A 109 29.77 -19.33 -0.39
C SER A 109 28.46 -20.12 -0.34
N ALA A 110 27.43 -19.63 -1.02
CA ALA A 110 26.15 -20.31 -1.22
C ALA A 110 25.74 -20.22 -2.69
N VAL A 111 25.53 -21.38 -3.33
CA VAL A 111 25.02 -21.50 -4.69
C VAL A 111 23.51 -21.71 -4.63
N VAL A 112 22.75 -20.85 -5.29
CA VAL A 112 21.30 -21.02 -5.47
C VAL A 112 21.02 -21.93 -6.66
N LYS A 113 20.34 -23.05 -6.40
CA LYS A 113 19.98 -24.05 -7.41
C LYS A 113 18.78 -23.56 -8.24
N GLY A 114 18.73 -23.98 -9.51
CA GLY A 114 17.56 -23.74 -10.37
C GLY A 114 17.43 -22.32 -10.94
N VAL A 115 18.45 -21.46 -10.80
CA VAL A 115 18.49 -20.14 -11.43
C VAL A 115 19.36 -20.23 -12.68
N ALA A 116 18.74 -20.34 -13.86
CA ALA A 116 19.42 -20.69 -15.10
C ALA A 116 19.77 -19.49 -16.00
N ASP A 117 19.19 -18.33 -15.74
CA ASP A 117 19.30 -17.11 -16.56
C ASP A 117 20.42 -16.16 -16.10
N THR A 118 21.11 -16.48 -15.00
CA THR A 118 22.27 -15.73 -14.50
C THR A 118 23.45 -16.64 -14.19
N GLN A 119 24.67 -16.16 -14.48
CA GLN A 119 25.91 -16.79 -14.03
C GLN A 119 26.31 -16.35 -12.60
N PHE A 120 25.53 -15.45 -11.99
CA PHE A 120 25.81 -14.82 -10.69
C PHE A 120 24.96 -15.44 -9.56
N ASN A 121 24.41 -16.64 -9.75
CA ASN A 121 23.63 -17.39 -8.76
C ASN A 121 24.46 -17.93 -7.57
N THR A 122 25.75 -17.62 -7.53
CA THR A 122 26.65 -17.97 -6.43
C THR A 122 27.01 -16.71 -5.66
N TRP A 123 26.62 -16.68 -4.39
CA TRP A 123 27.05 -15.66 -3.44
C TRP A 123 28.34 -16.09 -2.74
N HIS A 124 29.30 -15.18 -2.63
CA HIS A 124 30.39 -15.27 -1.69
C HIS A 124 30.24 -14.20 -0.61
N TYR A 125 30.70 -14.47 0.60
CA TYR A 125 30.64 -13.50 1.69
C TYR A 125 31.24 -12.13 1.26
N GLY A 126 30.45 -11.07 1.46
CA GLY A 126 30.80 -9.69 1.09
C GLY A 126 30.53 -9.31 -0.37
N ASP A 127 29.95 -10.19 -1.20
CA ASP A 127 29.56 -9.84 -2.57
C ASP A 127 28.49 -8.74 -2.60
N ALA A 128 28.65 -7.80 -3.52
CA ALA A 128 27.66 -6.76 -3.78
C ALA A 128 26.40 -7.37 -4.42
N GLN A 129 25.23 -7.01 -3.91
CA GLN A 129 23.93 -7.53 -4.37
C GLN A 129 23.45 -6.83 -5.66
N ARG A 130 24.20 -6.95 -6.76
CA ARG A 130 23.95 -6.19 -7.99
C ARG A 130 22.63 -6.55 -8.68
N GLY A 131 22.18 -7.80 -8.60
CA GLY A 131 20.88 -8.22 -9.09
C GLY A 131 19.70 -7.96 -8.14
N ASN A 132 19.91 -7.34 -6.97
CA ASN A 132 18.84 -7.08 -6.01
C ASN A 132 17.76 -6.19 -6.62
N LEU A 133 16.49 -6.57 -6.43
CA LEU A 133 15.34 -5.83 -6.98
C LEU A 133 14.92 -4.63 -6.11
N LYS A 134 15.75 -4.28 -5.14
CA LYS A 134 15.60 -3.18 -4.18
C LYS A 134 14.36 -3.31 -3.30
N GLY A 135 14.29 -2.46 -2.29
CA GLY A 135 13.19 -2.33 -1.35
C GLY A 135 12.66 -0.90 -1.41
N THR A 136 12.78 -0.16 -0.32
CA THR A 136 12.39 1.25 -0.23
C THR A 136 13.52 2.08 0.41
N ALA A 137 13.28 3.35 0.68
CA ALA A 137 14.17 4.23 1.42
C ALA A 137 13.44 4.80 2.64
N ARG A 138 14.21 5.34 3.61
CA ARG A 138 13.63 5.98 4.81
C ARG A 138 12.70 7.13 4.47
N THR A 139 13.08 7.94 3.48
CA THR A 139 12.41 9.18 3.13
C THR A 139 12.73 9.65 1.71
N LEU A 140 11.84 10.43 1.13
CA LEU A 140 11.93 11.22 -0.09
C LEU A 140 11.95 12.73 0.21
N ASP A 141 12.30 13.13 1.43
CA ASP A 141 12.44 14.55 1.78
C ASP A 141 13.40 15.23 0.80
N GLU A 142 12.95 16.35 0.21
CA GLU A 142 13.69 17.13 -0.79
C GLU A 142 13.99 16.38 -2.10
N ALA A 143 13.42 15.20 -2.33
CA ALA A 143 13.60 14.46 -3.57
C ALA A 143 12.81 15.11 -4.74
N ASP A 144 13.49 15.25 -5.88
CA ASP A 144 12.90 15.57 -7.18
C ASP A 144 13.08 14.35 -8.10
N GLY A 145 12.10 13.46 -8.09
CA GLY A 145 12.17 12.18 -8.78
C GLY A 145 13.03 11.11 -8.09
N ALA A 146 13.69 10.28 -8.90
CA ALA A 146 14.29 9.03 -8.45
C ALA A 146 15.51 9.22 -7.53
N ILE A 147 15.56 8.41 -6.48
CA ILE A 147 16.70 8.28 -5.56
C ILE A 147 17.18 6.82 -5.50
N GLU A 148 18.34 6.60 -4.90
CA GLU A 148 18.80 5.24 -4.59
C GLU A 148 17.91 4.60 -3.52
N LEU A 149 17.51 3.35 -3.75
CA LEU A 149 16.72 2.54 -2.81
C LEU A 149 17.60 1.52 -2.10
N ASP A 150 17.26 1.23 -0.84
CA ASP A 150 17.89 0.18 -0.07
C ASP A 150 17.56 -1.20 -0.66
N ASN A 151 18.32 -2.23 -0.27
CA ASN A 151 18.09 -3.58 -0.77
C ASN A 151 16.81 -4.20 -0.20
N GLY A 152 16.12 -4.99 -1.02
CA GLY A 152 15.03 -5.88 -0.60
C GLY A 152 15.54 -7.30 -0.33
N VAL A 153 14.62 -8.24 -0.10
CA VAL A 153 14.95 -9.67 0.13
C VAL A 153 14.92 -10.54 -1.12
N ILE A 154 14.77 -9.94 -2.30
CA ILE A 154 14.68 -10.64 -3.59
C ILE A 154 15.62 -10.04 -4.64
N SER A 155 16.01 -10.86 -5.62
CA SER A 155 17.06 -10.55 -6.58
C SER A 155 16.93 -11.40 -7.84
N ARG A 156 17.30 -10.84 -9.00
CA ARG A 156 17.48 -11.59 -10.25
C ARG A 156 18.66 -12.54 -10.23
N ASP A 157 19.63 -12.32 -9.36
CA ASP A 157 20.71 -13.28 -9.14
C ASP A 157 20.25 -14.46 -8.26
N GLY A 158 19.00 -14.42 -7.78
CA GLY A 158 18.37 -15.48 -6.99
C GLY A 158 18.70 -15.45 -5.50
N TRP A 159 19.50 -14.48 -5.05
CA TRP A 159 19.85 -14.32 -3.66
C TRP A 159 19.88 -12.87 -3.17
N ALA A 160 19.55 -12.68 -1.89
CA ALA A 160 19.73 -11.45 -1.15
C ALA A 160 20.28 -11.71 0.26
N VAL A 161 20.85 -10.69 0.90
CA VAL A 161 21.40 -10.79 2.26
C VAL A 161 20.92 -9.61 3.11
N ILE A 162 20.45 -9.91 4.32
CA ILE A 162 20.25 -8.94 5.41
C ILE A 162 21.37 -9.14 6.43
N ASP A 163 22.00 -8.05 6.87
CA ASP A 163 22.98 -8.05 7.94
C ASP A 163 22.33 -7.53 9.24
N ASP A 164 22.19 -8.40 10.22
CA ASP A 164 21.60 -8.10 11.54
C ASP A 164 22.67 -7.88 12.62
N SER A 165 23.96 -7.95 12.26
CA SER A 165 25.10 -7.96 13.20
C SER A 165 25.12 -6.77 14.17
N ALA A 166 24.65 -5.61 13.71
CA ALA A 166 24.65 -4.36 14.48
C ALA A 166 23.33 -4.09 15.22
N ALA A 167 22.30 -4.92 15.04
CA ALA A 167 21.00 -4.69 15.64
C ALA A 167 21.02 -4.89 17.15
N ASN A 168 20.33 -4.01 17.88
CA ASN A 168 20.06 -4.22 19.29
C ASN A 168 19.06 -5.36 19.51
N ILE A 169 19.02 -5.85 20.74
CA ILE A 169 18.16 -6.95 21.18
C ILE A 169 16.99 -6.44 22.00
N ILE A 170 15.87 -7.15 21.92
CA ILE A 170 14.70 -6.91 22.75
C ILE A 170 14.74 -7.91 23.91
N ILE A 171 14.72 -7.40 25.14
CA ILE A 171 14.84 -8.18 26.36
C ILE A 171 13.62 -7.97 27.25
N GLU A 172 13.18 -9.02 27.95
CA GLU A 172 12.28 -8.88 29.09
C GLU A 172 13.09 -8.41 30.30
N THR A 173 12.69 -7.30 30.90
CA THR A 173 13.36 -6.74 32.09
C THR A 173 12.45 -5.83 32.88
N ASP A 174 12.45 -5.99 34.20
CA ASP A 174 11.73 -5.11 35.13
C ASP A 174 12.53 -3.84 35.47
N THR A 175 13.79 -3.75 35.03
CA THR A 175 14.64 -2.58 35.27
C THR A 175 15.52 -2.20 34.08
N VAL A 176 15.76 -0.90 33.91
CA VAL A 176 16.66 -0.33 32.89
C VAL A 176 17.50 0.75 33.56
N ASN A 177 18.82 0.66 33.48
CA ASN A 177 19.75 1.61 34.09
C ASN A 177 19.48 1.86 35.60
N GLY A 178 19.06 0.83 36.34
CA GLY A 178 18.75 0.91 37.77
C GLY A 178 17.38 1.52 38.10
N LYS A 179 16.58 1.88 37.09
CA LYS A 179 15.21 2.38 37.22
C LYS A 179 14.20 1.28 36.93
N ALA A 180 13.00 1.38 37.50
CA ALA A 180 11.91 0.46 37.18
C ALA A 180 11.50 0.62 35.71
N ASN A 181 11.18 -0.48 35.05
CA ASN A 181 10.66 -0.51 33.68
C ASN A 181 9.17 -0.89 33.70
N PRO A 182 8.23 0.05 33.47
CA PRO A 182 6.81 -0.25 33.48
C PRO A 182 6.33 -1.01 32.23
N PHE A 183 7.18 -1.14 31.20
CA PHE A 183 6.83 -1.70 29.89
C PHE A 183 7.07 -3.22 29.76
N GLY A 184 7.76 -3.85 30.73
CA GLY A 184 8.06 -5.28 30.72
C GLY A 184 9.14 -5.73 29.72
N THR A 185 9.27 -5.07 28.56
CA THR A 185 10.36 -5.25 27.61
C THR A 185 11.18 -3.98 27.43
N TRP A 186 12.41 -4.13 26.94
CA TRP A 186 13.29 -3.01 26.59
C TRP A 186 14.27 -3.37 25.49
N VAL A 187 14.88 -2.36 24.87
CA VAL A 187 15.90 -2.52 23.84
C VAL A 187 17.29 -2.33 24.42
N SER A 188 18.19 -3.30 24.23
CA SER A 188 19.54 -3.29 24.79
C SER A 188 20.60 -3.63 23.73
N PRO A 189 21.84 -3.14 23.83
CA PRO A 189 22.91 -3.60 22.96
C PRO A 189 23.22 -5.09 23.14
N ARG A 190 23.73 -5.73 22.09
CA ARG A 190 24.29 -7.08 22.19
C ARG A 190 25.45 -7.09 23.20
N ALA A 191 25.59 -8.19 23.95
CA ALA A 191 26.66 -8.35 24.94
C ALA A 191 28.03 -8.58 24.28
N THR A 192 28.04 -9.20 23.11
CA THR A 192 29.24 -9.56 22.33
C THR A 192 29.03 -9.13 20.88
N ALA A 193 30.11 -8.64 20.24
CA ALA A 193 30.09 -8.41 18.80
C ALA A 193 30.16 -9.77 18.07
N GLU A 194 29.38 -9.90 17.00
CA GLU A 194 29.34 -11.08 16.14
C GLU A 194 28.95 -10.67 14.72
N THR A 195 29.20 -11.54 13.75
CA THR A 195 28.57 -11.47 12.43
C THR A 195 27.30 -12.31 12.45
N ASP A 196 26.18 -11.75 12.00
CA ASP A 196 24.86 -12.38 12.00
C ASP A 196 24.11 -12.01 10.71
N LEU A 197 24.21 -12.88 9.70
CA LEU A 197 23.65 -12.65 8.37
C LEU A 197 22.48 -13.58 8.08
N TYR A 198 21.46 -13.06 7.38
CA TYR A 198 20.36 -13.84 6.82
C TYR A 198 20.45 -13.82 5.31
N PHE A 199 20.71 -15.00 4.74
CA PHE A 199 20.79 -15.23 3.31
C PHE A 199 19.46 -15.77 2.79
N PHE A 200 18.88 -15.07 1.82
CA PHE A 200 17.63 -15.38 1.14
C PHE A 200 17.94 -15.93 -0.25
N GLY A 201 18.13 -17.24 -0.39
CA GLY A 201 18.43 -17.91 -1.66
C GLY A 201 17.21 -18.56 -2.31
N TYR A 202 16.16 -17.77 -2.57
CA TYR A 202 14.88 -18.27 -3.09
C TYR A 202 14.85 -18.42 -4.62
N GLY A 203 15.90 -18.02 -5.32
CA GLY A 203 15.86 -17.90 -6.77
C GLY A 203 14.78 -16.89 -7.18
N HIS A 204 13.91 -17.32 -8.09
CA HIS A 204 12.78 -16.53 -8.60
C HIS A 204 11.48 -16.71 -7.79
N ARG A 205 11.52 -17.39 -6.64
CA ARG A 205 10.36 -17.57 -5.75
C ARG A 205 10.12 -16.34 -4.87
N TYR A 206 9.94 -15.17 -5.50
CA TYR A 206 9.90 -13.86 -4.83
C TYR A 206 8.81 -13.75 -3.76
N ILE A 207 7.61 -14.26 -4.05
CA ILE A 207 6.49 -14.25 -3.11
C ILE A 207 6.79 -15.06 -1.85
N GLU A 208 7.50 -16.19 -2.00
CA GLU A 208 7.91 -17.04 -0.88
C GLU A 208 8.96 -16.34 -0.02
N ALA A 209 9.96 -15.71 -0.65
CA ALA A 209 11.00 -14.96 0.05
C ALA A 209 10.44 -13.85 0.95
N VAL A 210 9.50 -13.05 0.46
CA VAL A 210 8.86 -11.98 1.23
C VAL A 210 7.96 -12.54 2.34
N ARG A 211 7.25 -13.65 2.10
CA ARG A 211 6.47 -14.34 3.14
C ARG A 211 7.34 -14.88 4.27
N ASP A 212 8.48 -15.46 3.93
CA ASP A 212 9.42 -15.95 4.92
C ASP A 212 10.17 -14.80 5.62
N PHE A 213 10.36 -13.66 4.96
CA PHE A 213 10.76 -12.42 5.62
C PHE A 213 9.72 -11.97 6.66
N TYR A 214 8.42 -12.00 6.36
CA TYR A 214 7.38 -11.72 7.37
C TYR A 214 7.37 -12.74 8.51
N ARG A 215 7.59 -14.03 8.23
CA ARG A 215 7.69 -15.03 9.30
C ARG A 215 8.91 -14.76 10.20
N LEU A 216 10.06 -14.47 9.60
CA LEU A 216 11.33 -14.16 10.27
C LEU A 216 11.23 -12.91 11.15
N THR A 217 10.63 -11.86 10.61
CA THR A 217 10.63 -10.53 11.23
C THR A 217 9.31 -10.18 11.91
N GLY A 218 8.28 -11.01 11.83
CA GLY A 218 6.93 -10.70 12.33
C GLY A 218 6.01 -10.20 11.21
N PRO A 219 4.70 -10.47 11.28
CA PRO A 219 3.77 -10.17 10.20
C PRO A 219 3.49 -8.67 10.09
N THR A 220 3.01 -8.25 8.92
CA THR A 220 2.32 -6.95 8.81
C THR A 220 1.00 -7.03 9.58
N PRO A 221 0.67 -6.06 10.44
CA PRO A 221 -0.59 -6.09 11.18
C PRO A 221 -1.76 -5.71 10.28
N LEU A 222 -2.96 -6.11 10.69
CA LEU A 222 -4.22 -5.67 10.08
C LEU A 222 -4.47 -4.20 10.47
N LEU A 223 -4.73 -3.34 9.48
CA LEU A 223 -5.05 -1.93 9.71
C LEU A 223 -6.54 -1.72 10.02
N PRO A 224 -6.93 -0.68 10.78
CA PRO A 224 -8.32 -0.37 10.98
C PRO A 224 -8.96 0.13 9.67
N ARG A 225 -10.24 -0.17 9.47
CA ARG A 225 -10.96 0.09 8.21
C ARG A 225 -10.89 1.53 7.73
N PHE A 226 -10.89 2.51 8.64
CA PHE A 226 -10.80 3.93 8.28
C PHE A 226 -9.50 4.30 7.55
N ALA A 227 -8.41 3.54 7.76
CA ALA A 227 -7.13 3.79 7.11
C ALA A 227 -7.23 3.65 5.58
N MET A 228 -8.19 2.87 5.08
CA MET A 228 -8.39 2.63 3.65
C MET A 228 -9.07 3.79 2.92
N GLY A 229 -9.67 4.74 3.64
CA GLY A 229 -10.35 5.90 3.04
C GLY A 229 -9.39 7.02 2.57
N ASN A 230 -9.94 8.21 2.35
CA ASN A 230 -9.16 9.41 2.03
C ASN A 230 -8.75 10.13 3.32
N TRP A 231 -7.51 10.58 3.39
CA TRP A 231 -6.98 11.34 4.52
C TRP A 231 -6.75 12.79 4.08
N TRP A 232 -7.30 13.74 4.85
CA TRP A 232 -7.01 15.16 4.65
C TRP A 232 -5.87 15.57 5.56
N SER A 233 -4.78 16.03 4.96
CA SER A 233 -3.63 16.60 5.66
C SER A 233 -3.13 17.83 4.91
N ARG A 234 -2.56 18.78 5.64
CA ARG A 234 -1.84 19.92 5.11
C ARG A 234 -1.04 20.53 6.25
N TYR A 235 0.23 20.85 6.03
CA TYR A 235 0.94 21.75 6.93
C TYR A 235 0.30 23.12 6.79
N TYR A 236 -0.59 23.48 7.72
CA TYR A 236 -1.31 24.75 7.64
C TYR A 236 -1.81 25.17 9.01
N ARG A 237 -1.73 26.49 9.26
CA ARG A 237 -2.18 27.11 10.50
C ARG A 237 -3.71 27.18 10.56
N TYR A 238 -4.34 26.05 10.88
CA TYR A 238 -5.78 25.96 11.01
C TYR A 238 -6.29 26.58 12.31
N THR A 239 -7.47 27.20 12.25
CA THR A 239 -8.31 27.41 13.43
C THR A 239 -9.33 26.29 13.52
N GLN A 240 -9.83 26.02 14.73
CA GLN A 240 -10.92 25.07 14.99
C GLN A 240 -12.10 25.28 14.04
N ASP A 241 -12.66 26.49 13.99
CA ASP A 241 -13.81 26.80 13.12
C ASP A 241 -13.46 26.68 11.63
N GLY A 242 -12.25 27.10 11.24
CA GLY A 242 -11.79 27.03 9.85
C GLY A 242 -11.65 25.59 9.36
N TYR A 243 -11.10 24.71 10.19
CA TYR A 243 -10.95 23.29 9.86
C TYR A 243 -12.32 22.59 9.78
N LEU A 244 -13.22 22.84 10.75
CA LEU A 244 -14.56 22.28 10.73
C LEU A 244 -15.37 22.75 9.51
N ALA A 245 -15.27 24.04 9.16
CA ALA A 245 -15.91 24.58 7.96
C ALA A 245 -15.37 23.97 6.66
N LEU A 246 -14.08 23.62 6.64
CA LEU A 246 -13.45 22.90 5.53
C LEU A 246 -14.00 21.48 5.39
N MET A 247 -14.11 20.73 6.50
CA MET A 247 -14.72 19.39 6.50
C MET A 247 -16.18 19.44 6.03
N ASP A 248 -16.94 20.45 6.48
CA ASP A 248 -18.31 20.67 6.03
C ASP A 248 -18.38 21.02 4.54
N ARG A 249 -17.35 21.70 3.99
CA ARG A 249 -17.26 21.95 2.55
C ARG A 249 -17.02 20.66 1.77
N PHE A 250 -16.06 19.82 2.17
CA PHE A 250 -15.85 18.52 1.52
C PHE A 250 -17.14 17.69 1.47
N LYS A 251 -17.88 17.64 2.58
CA LYS A 251 -19.19 16.99 2.64
C LYS A 251 -20.19 17.59 1.64
N ARG A 252 -20.30 18.93 1.55
CA ARG A 252 -21.20 19.59 0.57
C ARG A 252 -20.82 19.33 -0.88
N GLU A 253 -19.52 19.22 -1.17
CA GLU A 253 -19.00 18.89 -2.50
C GLU A 253 -19.11 17.37 -2.80
N GLY A 254 -19.58 16.58 -1.83
CA GLY A 254 -19.74 15.14 -1.96
C GLY A 254 -18.41 14.40 -2.02
N ILE A 255 -17.42 14.84 -1.23
CA ILE A 255 -16.07 14.26 -1.19
C ILE A 255 -15.88 13.57 0.18
N PRO A 256 -15.76 12.23 0.22
CA PRO A 256 -15.62 11.49 1.46
C PRO A 256 -14.19 11.56 2.01
N PHE A 257 -14.06 11.74 3.32
CA PHE A 257 -12.82 11.57 4.07
C PHE A 257 -13.07 10.70 5.30
N THR A 258 -12.06 9.95 5.73
CA THR A 258 -12.13 9.09 6.92
C THR A 258 -11.14 9.52 8.00
N THR A 259 -10.13 10.32 7.65
CA THR A 259 -9.07 10.75 8.56
C THR A 259 -8.78 12.24 8.42
N SER A 260 -8.72 12.93 9.55
CA SER A 260 -8.27 14.31 9.73
C SER A 260 -6.87 14.31 10.34
N VAL A 261 -5.89 14.76 9.56
CA VAL A 261 -4.50 14.91 10.02
C VAL A 261 -4.28 16.38 10.32
N ILE A 262 -4.05 16.70 11.59
CA ILE A 262 -3.74 18.05 12.04
C ILE A 262 -2.23 18.15 12.18
N ASP A 263 -1.64 18.95 11.32
CA ASP A 263 -0.21 19.22 11.34
C ASP A 263 0.12 20.32 12.36
N MET A 264 1.35 20.85 12.33
CA MET A 264 1.88 21.98 13.10
C MET A 264 0.86 23.09 13.39
N ASP A 265 1.14 23.85 14.45
CA ASP A 265 0.30 24.92 15.01
C ASP A 265 -0.91 24.44 15.85
N TRP A 266 -1.25 23.15 15.86
CA TRP A 266 -2.18 22.63 16.88
C TRP A 266 -1.64 22.87 18.30
N HIS A 267 -0.32 22.81 18.46
CA HIS A 267 0.40 23.22 19.67
C HIS A 267 0.99 24.63 19.57
N ARG A 268 1.47 25.17 20.68
CA ARG A 268 2.16 26.48 20.75
C ARG A 268 3.45 26.45 19.91
N VAL A 269 3.58 27.40 18.98
CA VAL A 269 4.72 27.50 18.03
C VAL A 269 5.34 28.91 18.10
N ASP A 270 4.54 29.95 17.85
CA ASP A 270 5.02 31.34 17.75
C ASP A 270 5.10 32.07 19.09
N ASP A 271 4.34 31.62 20.08
CA ASP A 271 4.19 32.24 21.41
C ASP A 271 5.16 31.66 22.46
N VAL A 272 6.19 30.95 22.00
CA VAL A 272 7.23 30.37 22.85
C VAL A 272 8.31 31.42 23.16
N ASP A 273 8.57 31.66 24.45
CA ASP A 273 9.68 32.52 24.88
C ASP A 273 11.00 31.93 24.34
N PRO A 274 11.82 32.69 23.58
CA PRO A 274 13.08 32.22 23.02
C PRO A 274 14.05 31.59 24.02
N LYS A 275 13.92 31.89 25.33
CA LYS A 275 14.73 31.23 26.37
C LYS A 275 14.51 29.70 26.42
N TYR A 276 13.36 29.21 25.96
CA TYR A 276 13.02 27.78 25.90
C TYR A 276 13.36 27.11 24.56
N GLY A 277 13.87 27.88 23.59
CA GLY A 277 14.20 27.40 22.25
C GLY A 277 13.13 27.71 21.21
N SER A 278 12.95 26.82 20.24
CA SER A 278 11.93 26.93 19.20
C SER A 278 10.67 26.18 19.59
N GLY A 279 9.50 26.68 19.19
CA GLY A 279 8.23 25.95 19.30
C GLY A 279 8.03 24.85 18.26
N TRP A 280 9.10 24.27 17.70
CA TRP A 280 9.02 23.17 16.73
C TRP A 280 8.54 21.86 17.38
N THR A 281 9.01 21.59 18.59
CA THR A 281 8.46 20.53 19.45
C THR A 281 7.42 21.14 20.36
N GLY A 282 6.23 20.56 20.42
CA GLY A 282 5.27 20.94 21.46
C GLY A 282 4.17 19.92 21.73
N TYR A 283 3.54 20.06 22.90
CA TYR A 283 2.51 19.14 23.41
C TYR A 283 1.31 19.85 24.06
N SER A 284 1.28 21.18 24.02
CA SER A 284 0.23 22.01 24.60
C SER A 284 -0.56 22.70 23.51
N TRP A 285 -1.87 22.48 23.50
CA TRP A 285 -2.78 23.11 22.55
C TRP A 285 -2.59 24.62 22.47
N ASN A 286 -2.50 25.13 21.24
CA ASN A 286 -2.62 26.55 20.96
C ASN A 286 -4.08 26.97 21.14
N ARG A 287 -4.40 27.57 22.29
CA ARG A 287 -5.78 27.96 22.65
C ARG A 287 -6.31 29.15 21.86
N GLU A 288 -5.47 29.88 21.12
CA GLU A 288 -5.95 30.92 20.20
C GLU A 288 -6.53 30.30 18.92
N LEU A 289 -5.91 29.22 18.43
CA LEU A 289 -6.36 28.51 17.23
C LEU A 289 -7.42 27.45 17.54
N PHE A 290 -7.24 26.73 18.64
CA PHE A 290 -8.11 25.66 19.14
C PHE A 290 -8.58 25.98 20.56
N PRO A 291 -9.57 26.89 20.72
CA PRO A 291 -10.04 27.30 22.04
C PRO A 291 -10.66 26.15 22.85
N ASP A 292 -11.29 25.17 22.18
CA ASP A 292 -11.90 24.00 22.81
C ASP A 292 -11.55 22.70 22.04
N PRO A 293 -10.34 22.14 22.25
CA PRO A 293 -9.88 20.94 21.57
C PRO A 293 -10.77 19.70 21.79
N PRO A 294 -11.26 19.37 23.00
CA PRO A 294 -12.21 18.27 23.18
C PRO A 294 -13.48 18.45 22.34
N ALA A 295 -14.04 19.66 22.26
CA ALA A 295 -15.20 19.92 21.41
C ALA A 295 -14.87 19.78 19.92
N PHE A 296 -13.70 20.27 19.49
CA PHE A 296 -13.20 20.13 18.12
C PHE A 296 -13.07 18.65 17.70
N LEU A 297 -12.38 17.84 18.50
CA LEU A 297 -12.18 16.41 18.25
C LEU A 297 -13.51 15.66 18.22
N ALA A 298 -14.41 15.95 19.17
CA ALA A 298 -15.74 15.38 19.19
C ALA A 298 -16.58 15.75 17.94
N ASP A 299 -16.41 16.96 17.39
CA ASP A 299 -17.07 17.37 16.14
C ASP A 299 -16.55 16.63 14.90
N LEU A 300 -15.25 16.34 14.85
CA LEU A 300 -14.65 15.50 13.82
C LEU A 300 -15.16 14.05 13.93
N HIS A 301 -15.21 13.49 15.14
CA HIS A 301 -15.76 12.15 15.38
C HIS A 301 -17.24 12.04 15.00
N ARG A 302 -18.06 13.06 15.30
CA ARG A 302 -19.47 13.14 14.85
C ARG A 302 -19.61 13.16 13.33
N ARG A 303 -18.58 13.63 12.61
CA ARG A 303 -18.49 13.61 11.14
C ARG A 303 -17.94 12.29 10.58
N GLY A 304 -17.69 11.30 11.43
CA GLY A 304 -17.13 10.00 11.03
C GLY A 304 -15.62 10.03 10.74
N LEU A 305 -14.93 11.08 11.17
CA LEU A 305 -13.49 11.25 10.96
C LEU A 305 -12.71 10.73 12.16
N ARG A 306 -11.55 10.12 11.91
CA ARG A 306 -10.52 9.83 12.93
C ARG A 306 -9.46 10.92 12.89
N THR A 307 -8.89 11.28 14.02
CA THR A 307 -7.98 12.41 14.15
C THR A 307 -6.60 11.97 14.60
N THR A 308 -5.58 12.45 13.92
CA THR A 308 -4.17 12.34 14.34
C THR A 308 -3.55 13.71 14.41
N LEU A 309 -2.61 13.87 15.34
CA LEU A 309 -1.79 15.08 15.49
C LEU A 309 -0.35 14.77 15.07
N ASN A 310 0.28 15.71 14.37
CA ASN A 310 1.71 15.70 14.10
C ASN A 310 2.50 15.98 15.38
N VAL A 311 3.51 15.16 15.67
CA VAL A 311 4.46 15.40 16.76
C VAL A 311 5.89 15.30 16.26
N HIS A 312 6.69 16.31 16.59
CA HIS A 312 8.14 16.34 16.42
C HIS A 312 8.83 16.28 17.78
N PRO A 313 9.04 15.10 18.39
CA PRO A 313 9.40 15.02 19.80
C PRO A 313 10.87 15.38 20.12
N ARG A 314 11.63 15.85 19.12
CA ARG A 314 13.08 16.12 19.14
C ARG A 314 13.59 16.78 20.41
N ASP A 315 13.00 17.91 20.82
CA ASP A 315 13.56 18.71 21.90
C ASP A 315 13.15 18.17 23.28
N GLY A 316 12.17 17.27 23.38
CA GLY A 316 11.65 16.81 24.67
C GLY A 316 10.61 17.80 25.21
N VAL A 317 10.53 17.99 26.53
CA VAL A 317 9.47 18.78 27.17
C VAL A 317 10.06 20.03 27.83
N ARG A 318 9.50 21.20 27.51
CA ARG A 318 10.00 22.52 27.94
C ARG A 318 9.07 23.15 28.98
N ALA A 319 9.58 24.07 29.79
CA ALA A 319 8.83 24.62 30.92
C ALA A 319 7.55 25.42 30.58
N PHE A 320 7.36 25.80 29.32
CA PHE A 320 6.13 26.43 28.85
C PHE A 320 5.00 25.42 28.56
N GLU A 321 5.31 24.13 28.50
CA GLU A 321 4.34 23.07 28.24
C GLU A 321 3.47 22.82 29.47
N ASP A 322 2.17 22.64 29.25
CA ASP A 322 1.17 22.42 30.31
C ASP A 322 1.50 21.17 31.15
N ALA A 323 2.11 20.13 30.54
CA ALA A 323 2.50 18.88 31.21
C ALA A 323 3.92 18.89 31.82
N TYR A 324 4.71 19.96 31.62
CA TYR A 324 6.11 19.99 32.07
C TYR A 324 6.29 19.70 33.57
N PRO A 325 5.50 20.27 34.50
CA PRO A 325 5.71 20.03 35.92
C PRO A 325 5.59 18.56 36.34
N GLU A 326 4.75 17.77 35.67
CA GLU A 326 4.66 16.33 35.94
C GLU A 326 5.81 15.56 35.29
N VAL A 327 6.15 15.89 34.04
CA VAL A 327 7.23 15.22 33.31
C VAL A 327 8.58 15.47 34.00
N ALA A 328 8.89 16.72 34.34
CA ALA A 328 10.11 17.11 35.05
C ALA A 328 10.27 16.34 36.38
N LYS A 329 9.20 16.27 37.19
CA LYS A 329 9.21 15.48 38.43
C LYS A 329 9.49 13.99 38.19
N ARG A 330 8.89 13.39 37.14
CA ARG A 330 9.07 11.96 36.82
C ARG A 330 10.53 11.66 36.48
N VAL A 331 11.21 12.56 35.79
CA VAL A 331 12.63 12.39 35.44
C VAL A 331 13.61 12.92 36.51
N GLY A 332 13.11 13.42 37.64
CA GLY A 332 13.92 13.89 38.77
C GLY A 332 14.41 15.34 38.68
N ILE A 333 13.81 16.16 37.82
CA ILE A 333 14.06 17.61 37.71
C ILE A 333 13.08 18.37 38.61
N ASP A 334 13.57 19.38 39.35
CA ASP A 334 12.72 20.30 40.09
C ASP A 334 12.03 21.29 39.11
N PRO A 335 10.70 21.25 38.94
CA PRO A 335 10.02 22.11 37.98
C PRO A 335 10.24 23.60 38.21
N ALA A 336 10.53 24.02 39.45
CA ALA A 336 10.79 25.43 39.77
C ALA A 336 12.07 25.98 39.13
N THR A 337 12.96 25.09 38.68
CA THR A 337 14.21 25.47 37.99
C THR A 337 14.01 25.81 36.51
N GLU A 338 12.86 25.43 35.93
CA GLU A 338 12.60 25.51 34.49
C GLU A 338 13.65 24.79 33.62
N GLU A 339 14.41 23.83 34.18
CA GLU A 339 15.39 23.03 33.45
C GLU A 339 14.72 22.15 32.38
N ASN A 340 15.28 22.16 31.18
CA ASN A 340 14.76 21.37 30.06
C ASN A 340 14.72 19.87 30.35
N VAL A 341 13.59 19.23 30.10
CA VAL A 341 13.53 17.77 29.98
C VAL A 341 13.94 17.39 28.55
N GLU A 342 15.18 16.93 28.38
CA GLU A 342 15.69 16.49 27.08
C GLU A 342 15.00 15.21 26.61
N PHE A 343 14.78 15.10 25.29
CA PHE A 343 14.23 13.88 24.69
C PHE A 343 15.20 12.70 24.87
N ASP A 344 14.74 11.65 25.56
CA ASP A 344 15.57 10.48 25.85
C ASP A 344 14.77 9.16 25.89
N LEU A 345 14.67 8.52 24.73
CA LEU A 345 14.05 7.19 24.60
C LEU A 345 14.85 6.05 25.27
N THR A 346 16.01 6.34 25.88
CA THR A 346 16.80 5.35 26.63
C THR A 346 16.51 5.38 28.14
N ASN A 347 15.70 6.35 28.59
CA ASN A 347 15.31 6.53 29.98
C ASN A 347 13.85 6.10 30.20
N PRO A 348 13.58 5.01 30.94
CA PRO A 348 12.20 4.51 31.13
C PRO A 348 11.29 5.56 31.79
N ASP A 349 11.79 6.36 32.74
CA ASP A 349 11.00 7.41 33.40
C ASP A 349 10.55 8.50 32.42
N PHE A 350 11.38 8.80 31.41
CA PHE A 350 11.02 9.77 30.37
C PHE A 350 9.96 9.18 29.44
N VAL A 351 10.15 7.95 28.97
CA VAL A 351 9.20 7.29 28.05
C VAL A 351 7.84 7.13 28.72
N ASP A 352 7.81 6.78 30.01
CA ASP A 352 6.61 6.67 30.83
C ASP A 352 5.90 8.03 30.98
N ALA A 353 6.63 9.09 31.34
CA ALA A 353 6.07 10.44 31.40
C ALA A 353 5.56 10.94 30.04
N TYR A 354 6.26 10.58 28.97
CA TYR A 354 5.93 10.95 27.61
C TYR A 354 4.61 10.30 27.18
N PHE A 355 4.41 9.00 27.43
CA PHE A 355 3.13 8.35 27.13
C PHE A 355 2.00 8.83 28.04
N ASP A 356 2.24 9.03 29.34
CA ASP A 356 1.25 9.63 30.26
C ASP A 356 0.69 10.96 29.73
N MET A 357 1.53 11.77 29.08
CA MET A 357 1.13 13.02 28.43
C MET A 357 0.30 12.78 27.17
N HIS A 358 0.65 11.81 26.33
CA HIS A 358 -0.12 11.44 25.13
C HIS A 358 -1.49 10.86 25.50
N HIS A 359 -1.57 10.06 26.56
CA HIS A 359 -2.81 9.48 27.07
C HIS A 359 -3.84 10.53 27.49
N ARG A 360 -3.39 11.68 27.99
CA ARG A 360 -4.30 12.81 28.29
C ARG A 360 -4.95 13.35 27.01
N MET A 361 -4.18 13.52 25.94
CA MET A 361 -4.69 14.01 24.65
C MET A 361 -5.56 12.98 23.93
N GLU A 362 -5.23 11.70 24.06
CA GLU A 362 -6.10 10.62 23.55
C GLU A 362 -7.43 10.56 24.31
N ALA A 363 -7.43 10.81 25.62
CA ALA A 363 -8.65 10.96 26.40
C ALA A 363 -9.49 12.19 25.99
N GLU A 364 -8.89 13.21 25.37
CA GLU A 364 -9.61 14.34 24.75
C GLU A 364 -10.22 13.98 23.39
N GLY A 365 -9.70 12.95 22.70
CA GLY A 365 -10.24 12.43 21.44
C GLY A 365 -9.23 12.24 20.31
N VAL A 366 -7.91 12.33 20.56
CA VAL A 366 -6.90 11.95 19.56
C VAL A 366 -6.93 10.42 19.37
N ASP A 367 -7.01 9.95 18.13
CA ASP A 367 -7.17 8.52 17.82
C ASP A 367 -5.82 7.79 17.64
N PHE A 368 -4.82 8.47 17.07
CA PHE A 368 -3.45 7.96 16.87
C PHE A 368 -2.46 9.11 16.62
N TRP A 369 -1.18 8.80 16.49
CA TRP A 369 -0.10 9.80 16.40
C TRP A 369 0.68 9.74 15.09
N TRP A 370 0.96 10.92 14.53
CA TRP A 370 1.89 11.11 13.43
C TRP A 370 3.27 11.48 13.99
N LEU A 371 4.17 10.50 13.97
CA LEU A 371 5.54 10.60 14.46
C LEU A 371 6.45 11.07 13.34
N ASP A 372 6.61 12.39 13.23
CA ASP A 372 7.44 12.98 12.18
C ASP A 372 8.86 13.22 12.68
N TRP A 373 9.72 12.23 12.47
CA TRP A 373 11.09 12.23 12.92
C TRP A 373 12.07 12.34 11.74
N GLN A 374 12.76 13.49 11.67
CA GLN A 374 13.81 13.79 10.69
C GLN A 374 15.14 14.16 11.38
N GLN A 375 15.20 14.17 12.72
CA GLN A 375 16.25 14.85 13.48
C GLN A 375 17.48 13.98 13.80
N GLY A 376 17.72 12.96 12.97
CA GLY A 376 18.92 12.11 13.01
C GLY A 376 18.70 10.70 13.57
N GLY A 377 19.77 9.90 13.59
CA GLY A 377 19.74 8.46 13.93
C GLY A 377 20.46 8.09 15.23
N VAL A 378 20.71 9.07 16.12
CA VAL A 378 21.56 8.87 17.31
C VAL A 378 20.74 9.03 18.59
N THR A 379 20.82 8.02 19.46
CA THR A 379 20.37 8.12 20.85
C THR A 379 21.56 8.01 21.81
N ARG A 380 21.30 8.06 23.12
CA ARG A 380 22.32 7.78 24.16
C ARG A 380 22.78 6.31 24.14
N GLN A 381 22.08 5.43 23.43
CA GLN A 381 22.43 4.02 23.24
C GLN A 381 23.01 3.80 21.85
N LYS A 382 24.23 3.25 21.78
CA LYS A 382 24.87 2.90 20.51
C LYS A 382 23.98 1.94 19.71
N GLY A 383 23.80 2.24 18.42
CA GLY A 383 23.05 1.39 17.49
C GLY A 383 21.53 1.47 17.62
N LEU A 384 20.98 2.21 18.59
CA LEU A 384 19.53 2.40 18.70
C LEU A 384 19.10 3.61 17.87
N ASP A 385 18.37 3.35 16.78
CA ASP A 385 17.70 4.37 15.98
C ASP A 385 16.47 4.93 16.73
N PRO A 386 16.39 6.25 16.97
CA PRO A 386 15.25 6.88 17.62
C PRO A 386 13.93 6.66 16.86
N LEU A 387 13.93 6.66 15.52
CA LEU A 387 12.71 6.45 14.73
C LEU A 387 12.16 5.04 14.95
N TRP A 388 13.04 4.02 14.93
CA TRP A 388 12.63 2.65 15.22
C TRP A 388 12.03 2.54 16.63
N MET A 389 12.66 3.15 17.62
CA MET A 389 12.20 3.10 19.02
C MET A 389 10.85 3.82 19.19
N LEU A 390 10.67 4.98 18.54
CA LEU A 390 9.38 5.69 18.49
C LEU A 390 8.29 4.79 17.89
N ASN A 391 8.54 4.23 16.71
CA ASN A 391 7.58 3.36 16.03
C ASN A 391 7.21 2.15 16.89
N HIS A 392 8.22 1.49 17.48
CA HIS A 392 8.02 0.33 18.33
C HIS A 392 7.17 0.67 19.56
N MET A 393 7.56 1.68 20.32
CA MET A 393 6.90 2.01 21.60
C MET A 393 5.50 2.60 21.39
N HIS A 394 5.32 3.52 20.44
CA HIS A 394 4.00 4.09 20.14
C HIS A 394 3.03 3.04 19.62
N TYR A 395 3.49 2.12 18.77
CA TYR A 395 2.63 1.06 18.25
C TYR A 395 2.15 0.15 19.39
N LEU A 396 3.05 -0.27 20.28
CA LEU A 396 2.69 -1.11 21.42
C LEU A 396 1.79 -0.37 22.42
N ASP A 397 2.08 0.89 22.73
CA ASP A 397 1.24 1.72 23.61
C ASP A 397 -0.16 1.94 23.04
N SER A 398 -0.29 2.19 21.73
CA SER A 398 -1.58 2.42 21.07
C SER A 398 -2.54 1.22 21.17
N GLY A 399 -2.01 0.01 21.41
CA GLY A 399 -2.78 -1.21 21.64
C GLY A 399 -3.34 -1.37 23.07
N ARG A 400 -3.01 -0.46 23.99
CA ARG A 400 -3.43 -0.52 25.40
C ARG A 400 -4.96 -0.61 25.52
N GLY A 401 -5.43 -1.30 26.56
CA GLY A 401 -6.87 -1.45 26.81
C GLY A 401 -7.63 -2.25 25.74
N GLY A 402 -6.93 -2.93 24.82
CA GLY A 402 -7.55 -3.64 23.70
C GLY A 402 -7.88 -2.74 22.50
N ASN A 403 -7.32 -1.54 22.44
CA ASN A 403 -7.43 -0.64 21.30
C ASN A 403 -6.79 -1.25 20.03
N TRP A 404 -7.16 -0.73 18.87
CA TRP A 404 -6.55 -1.11 17.60
C TRP A 404 -5.18 -0.45 17.45
N PRO A 405 -4.07 -1.20 17.47
CA PRO A 405 -2.75 -0.58 17.41
C PRO A 405 -2.50 0.09 16.06
N LEU A 406 -2.06 1.35 16.07
CA LEU A 406 -1.78 2.12 14.87
C LEU A 406 -0.79 3.25 15.16
N THR A 407 0.16 3.44 14.25
CA THR A 407 1.05 4.61 14.22
C THR A 407 1.02 5.26 12.84
N PHE A 408 1.57 6.45 12.70
CA PHE A 408 1.85 7.02 11.39
C PHE A 408 3.25 7.61 11.37
N SER A 409 4.19 7.01 10.62
CA SER A 409 5.61 7.38 10.67
C SER A 409 6.38 6.96 9.42
N ARG A 410 7.73 6.95 9.46
CA ARG A 410 8.63 6.65 8.33
C ARG A 410 9.24 5.26 8.42
N TYR A 411 9.79 4.79 7.32
CA TYR A 411 10.51 3.50 7.25
C TYR A 411 11.81 3.55 8.05
N ALA A 412 11.96 2.69 9.05
CA ALA A 412 13.14 2.63 9.93
C ALA A 412 14.06 1.42 9.63
N GLY A 413 13.92 0.80 8.46
CA GLY A 413 14.68 -0.37 8.04
C GLY A 413 13.91 -1.69 8.10
N PRO A 414 14.58 -2.82 7.79
CA PRO A 414 13.93 -4.13 7.78
C PRO A 414 13.27 -4.47 9.13
N GLY A 415 12.01 -4.91 9.07
CA GLY A 415 11.17 -5.16 10.25
C GLY A 415 10.20 -4.04 10.60
N SER A 416 10.35 -2.84 10.02
CA SER A 416 9.45 -1.71 10.30
C SER A 416 8.01 -1.90 9.82
N HIS A 417 7.72 -2.84 8.92
CA HIS A 417 6.34 -3.15 8.48
C HIS A 417 5.44 -3.66 9.60
N ARG A 418 6.01 -4.00 10.77
CA ARG A 418 5.27 -4.31 11.99
C ARG A 418 4.57 -3.08 12.58
N TYR A 419 5.02 -1.87 12.24
CA TYR A 419 4.54 -0.60 12.81
C TYR A 419 4.00 0.34 11.71
N PRO A 420 3.04 -0.11 10.87
CA PRO A 420 2.40 0.76 9.89
C PRO A 420 1.56 1.82 10.61
N VAL A 421 1.21 2.92 9.95
CA VAL A 421 1.34 3.29 8.53
C VAL A 421 2.62 4.08 8.25
N GLY A 422 3.26 3.80 7.12
CA GLY A 422 4.39 4.58 6.61
C GLY A 422 4.00 5.89 5.90
N PHE A 423 4.92 6.84 5.75
CA PHE A 423 4.89 7.84 4.67
C PHE A 423 6.25 8.05 4.04
N SER A 424 6.23 8.51 2.78
CA SER A 424 7.44 8.71 1.99
C SER A 424 8.22 9.96 2.34
N GLY A 425 7.59 11.03 2.82
CA GLY A 425 8.24 12.31 3.05
C GLY A 425 8.03 13.37 1.97
N ASP A 426 8.83 14.41 2.06
CA ASP A 426 8.54 15.74 1.54
C ASP A 426 9.04 15.90 0.08
N THR A 427 8.35 15.27 -0.86
CA THR A 427 8.72 15.31 -2.29
C THR A 427 8.48 16.68 -2.94
N ILE A 428 9.29 17.03 -3.93
CA ILE A 428 9.12 18.24 -4.74
C ILE A 428 7.96 18.05 -5.75
N VAL A 429 7.10 19.06 -5.92
CA VAL A 429 5.94 19.01 -6.84
C VAL A 429 6.38 19.12 -8.32
N THR A 430 6.72 17.99 -8.93
CA THR A 430 7.18 17.86 -10.34
C THR A 430 6.64 16.58 -11.00
N TRP A 431 6.76 16.49 -12.32
CA TRP A 431 6.45 15.25 -13.05
C TRP A 431 7.47 14.15 -12.75
N GLU A 432 8.72 14.51 -12.53
CA GLU A 432 9.80 13.61 -12.15
C GLU A 432 9.48 12.91 -10.82
N SER A 433 9.00 13.66 -9.82
CA SER A 433 8.55 13.09 -8.54
C SER A 433 7.35 12.16 -8.71
N LEU A 434 6.34 12.55 -9.50
CA LEU A 434 5.18 11.69 -9.78
C LEU A 434 5.62 10.40 -10.50
N ALA A 435 6.51 10.48 -11.48
CA ALA A 435 7.03 9.33 -12.22
C ALA A 435 7.76 8.34 -11.34
N PHE A 436 8.39 8.79 -10.25
CA PHE A 436 9.04 7.87 -9.32
C PHE A 436 8.08 7.16 -8.35
N GLN A 437 6.92 7.75 -8.04
CA GLN A 437 6.03 7.22 -6.99
C GLN A 437 5.55 5.77 -7.23
N PRO A 438 5.13 5.37 -8.44
CA PRO A 438 4.69 3.99 -8.67
C PRO A 438 5.82 2.97 -8.46
N GLN A 439 7.02 3.22 -9.00
CA GLN A 439 8.19 2.37 -8.78
C GLN A 439 8.54 2.27 -7.30
N PHE A 440 8.60 3.41 -6.61
CA PHE A 440 8.90 3.48 -5.19
C PHE A 440 7.87 2.70 -4.36
N THR A 441 6.59 2.80 -4.70
CA THR A 441 5.47 2.05 -4.09
C THR A 441 5.59 0.56 -4.32
N ALA A 442 5.80 0.13 -5.56
CA ALA A 442 5.87 -1.28 -5.90
C ALA A 442 7.09 -1.96 -5.27
N THR A 443 8.25 -1.32 -5.33
CA THR A 443 9.51 -1.87 -4.80
C THR A 443 9.51 -1.98 -3.26
N ALA A 444 8.75 -1.15 -2.54
CA ALA A 444 8.60 -1.28 -1.09
C ALA A 444 8.07 -2.66 -0.64
N SER A 445 7.28 -3.34 -1.48
CA SER A 445 6.79 -4.70 -1.22
C SER A 445 7.91 -5.74 -1.17
N ASN A 446 9.06 -5.51 -1.81
CA ASN A 446 10.21 -6.41 -1.80
C ASN A 446 10.94 -6.45 -0.45
N ILE A 447 10.64 -5.51 0.46
CA ILE A 447 11.08 -5.53 1.86
C ILE A 447 9.90 -5.54 2.83
N GLY A 448 8.73 -5.96 2.33
CA GLY A 448 7.52 -6.14 3.12
C GLY A 448 6.84 -4.85 3.62
N TYR A 449 7.32 -3.66 3.25
CA TYR A 449 6.81 -2.38 3.74
C TYR A 449 5.66 -1.85 2.87
N GLY A 450 4.59 -2.62 2.74
CA GLY A 450 3.50 -2.36 1.78
C GLY A 450 2.43 -1.34 2.22
N TRP A 451 2.36 -0.98 3.50
CA TRP A 451 1.36 -0.03 4.02
C TRP A 451 1.98 1.33 4.31
N TRP A 452 1.98 2.19 3.29
CA TRP A 452 2.44 3.56 3.41
C TRP A 452 1.64 4.54 2.54
N SER A 453 1.85 5.82 2.80
CA SER A 453 1.28 6.93 2.06
C SER A 453 2.37 7.74 1.36
N HIS A 454 1.94 8.47 0.34
CA HIS A 454 2.68 9.57 -0.27
C HIS A 454 1.89 10.85 -0.09
N ASP A 455 2.55 11.98 -0.26
CA ASP A 455 1.87 13.26 -0.34
C ASP A 455 1.22 13.36 -1.71
N ILE A 456 -0.09 13.10 -1.76
CA ILE A 456 -0.83 13.14 -3.03
C ILE A 456 -0.89 14.57 -3.54
N GLY A 457 -0.26 14.78 -4.70
CA GLY A 457 0.01 16.08 -5.31
C GLY A 457 1.40 16.66 -4.98
N GLY A 458 2.22 15.97 -4.21
CA GLY A 458 3.55 16.42 -3.77
C GLY A 458 3.51 17.42 -2.61
N HIS A 459 4.66 17.60 -1.95
CA HIS A 459 4.75 18.31 -0.68
C HIS A 459 5.08 19.80 -0.86
N MET A 460 6.21 20.10 -1.48
CA MET A 460 6.81 21.45 -1.48
C MET A 460 7.47 21.83 -2.80
N PHE A 461 7.82 23.12 -2.90
CA PHE A 461 8.51 23.70 -4.04
C PHE A 461 7.86 23.32 -5.39
N GLY A 462 8.66 23.17 -6.45
CA GLY A 462 8.15 22.80 -7.77
C GLY A 462 7.35 23.92 -8.44
N TYR A 463 6.31 23.53 -9.18
CA TYR A 463 5.48 24.44 -9.95
C TYR A 463 4.01 24.01 -9.97
N ARG A 464 3.10 24.97 -10.20
CA ARG A 464 1.67 24.66 -10.41
C ARG A 464 1.48 24.09 -11.80
N ASN A 465 1.05 22.83 -11.86
CA ASN A 465 0.51 22.21 -13.05
C ASN A 465 -0.77 21.44 -12.62
N GLU A 466 -1.92 21.85 -13.14
CA GLU A 466 -3.21 21.29 -12.70
C GLU A 466 -3.43 19.85 -13.20
N GLU A 467 -2.82 19.52 -14.34
CA GLU A 467 -2.86 18.17 -14.90
C GLU A 467 -2.04 17.20 -14.04
N LEU A 468 -0.82 17.62 -13.64
CA LEU A 468 0.03 16.89 -12.69
C LEU A 468 -0.74 16.55 -11.40
N GLU A 469 -1.47 17.51 -10.85
CA GLU A 469 -2.29 17.30 -9.63
C GLU A 469 -3.39 16.25 -9.87
N ALA A 470 -4.16 16.35 -10.97
CA ALA A 470 -5.17 15.34 -11.29
C ALA A 470 -4.57 13.94 -11.49
N ARG A 471 -3.42 13.81 -12.19
CA ARG A 471 -2.73 12.53 -12.37
C ARG A 471 -2.23 11.94 -11.05
N TRP A 472 -1.77 12.79 -10.13
CA TRP A 472 -1.38 12.34 -8.79
C TRP A 472 -2.58 11.83 -7.97
N TYR A 473 -3.75 12.46 -8.11
CA TYR A 473 -4.97 12.00 -7.42
C TYR A 473 -5.45 10.66 -7.96
N GLN A 474 -5.33 10.45 -9.27
CA GLN A 474 -5.62 9.17 -9.90
C GLN A 474 -4.69 8.08 -9.37
N LEU A 475 -3.38 8.33 -9.26
CA LEU A 475 -2.46 7.43 -8.60
C LEU A 475 -2.88 7.17 -7.14
N GLY A 476 -3.22 8.23 -6.39
CA GLY A 476 -3.63 8.15 -4.98
C GLY A 476 -4.81 7.21 -4.72
N ALA A 477 -5.78 7.15 -5.63
CA ALA A 477 -6.89 6.19 -5.52
C ALA A 477 -6.41 4.73 -5.49
N PHE A 478 -5.28 4.44 -6.14
CA PHE A 478 -4.64 3.12 -6.24
C PHE A 478 -3.32 3.01 -5.44
N SER A 479 -3.07 3.92 -4.50
CA SER A 479 -1.95 3.82 -3.54
C SER A 479 -2.34 2.98 -2.31
N PRO A 480 -1.39 2.45 -1.51
CA PRO A 480 -1.73 1.71 -0.30
C PRO A 480 -2.55 2.55 0.69
N ILE A 481 -2.13 3.78 0.97
CA ILE A 481 -2.87 4.77 1.77
C ILE A 481 -2.98 6.08 0.96
N ASN A 482 -4.20 6.63 0.86
CA ASN A 482 -4.48 7.84 0.09
C ASN A 482 -4.50 9.08 1.00
N ARG A 483 -3.37 9.80 1.07
CA ARG A 483 -3.21 10.99 1.91
C ARG A 483 -2.90 12.23 1.08
N LEU A 484 -3.82 13.18 1.09
CA LEU A 484 -3.55 14.51 0.54
C LEU A 484 -2.68 15.23 1.57
N HIS A 485 -1.58 15.84 1.14
CA HIS A 485 -0.70 16.62 2.02
C HIS A 485 0.10 17.64 1.21
N SER A 486 0.50 18.74 1.86
CA SER A 486 1.42 19.74 1.30
C SER A 486 1.96 20.69 2.36
N SER A 487 3.00 21.43 1.98
CA SER A 487 3.59 22.53 2.76
C SER A 487 2.62 23.69 3.02
N ASN A 488 3.02 24.58 3.93
CA ASN A 488 2.25 25.76 4.36
C ASN A 488 2.12 26.89 3.34
N SER A 489 2.60 26.69 2.11
CA SER A 489 2.38 27.66 1.04
C SER A 489 0.87 27.84 0.78
N PRO A 490 0.38 29.08 0.66
CA PRO A 490 -1.02 29.33 0.32
C PRO A 490 -1.36 28.85 -1.11
N PHE A 491 -0.37 28.58 -1.95
CA PHE A 491 -0.53 28.19 -3.36
C PHE A 491 -0.48 26.68 -3.61
N SER A 492 -0.09 25.87 -2.62
CA SER A 492 0.03 24.40 -2.71
C SER A 492 -1.18 23.65 -2.13
N GLY A 493 -2.33 24.33 -2.00
CA GLY A 493 -3.56 23.73 -1.48
C GLY A 493 -4.06 22.55 -2.32
N LYS A 494 -4.59 21.54 -1.64
CA LYS A 494 -5.07 20.27 -2.21
C LYS A 494 -6.59 20.21 -2.33
N GLU A 495 -7.28 21.33 -2.20
CA GLU A 495 -8.74 21.37 -2.30
C GLU A 495 -9.18 21.34 -3.79
N PRO A 496 -10.00 20.37 -4.24
CA PRO A 496 -10.36 20.23 -5.66
C PRO A 496 -11.04 21.47 -6.27
N TRP A 497 -11.79 22.25 -5.47
CA TRP A 497 -12.48 23.46 -5.94
C TRP A 497 -11.55 24.65 -6.23
N ASN A 498 -10.24 24.52 -5.99
CA ASN A 498 -9.23 25.52 -6.35
C ASN A 498 -8.63 25.29 -7.75
N PHE A 499 -9.17 24.32 -8.51
CA PHE A 499 -8.68 23.93 -9.84
C PHE A 499 -9.75 24.14 -10.92
N ASN A 500 -9.34 24.13 -12.19
CA ASN A 500 -10.28 24.21 -13.32
C ASN A 500 -11.29 23.05 -13.28
N ARG A 501 -12.48 23.28 -13.87
CA ARG A 501 -13.63 22.38 -13.74
C ARG A 501 -13.31 20.92 -14.06
N ASP A 502 -12.64 20.64 -15.16
CA ASP A 502 -12.38 19.26 -15.60
C ASP A 502 -11.33 18.57 -14.72
N VAL A 503 -10.31 19.32 -14.26
CA VAL A 503 -9.32 18.86 -13.28
C VAL A 503 -10.01 18.55 -11.95
N SER A 504 -10.83 19.49 -11.47
CA SER A 504 -11.60 19.36 -10.22
C SER A 504 -12.49 18.12 -10.25
N ALA A 505 -13.20 17.90 -11.37
CA ALA A 505 -14.02 16.70 -11.56
C ALA A 505 -13.18 15.41 -11.49
N ALA A 506 -12.04 15.35 -12.20
CA ALA A 506 -11.15 14.19 -12.16
C ALA A 506 -10.61 13.90 -10.75
N MET A 507 -10.24 14.95 -9.99
CA MET A 507 -9.81 14.82 -8.59
C MET A 507 -10.94 14.29 -7.70
N VAL A 508 -12.14 14.82 -7.83
CA VAL A 508 -13.32 14.38 -7.05
C VAL A 508 -13.68 12.92 -7.36
N ASP A 509 -13.66 12.54 -8.63
CA ASP A 509 -13.97 11.17 -9.05
C ASP A 509 -12.94 10.17 -8.53
N ALA A 510 -11.64 10.53 -8.51
CA ALA A 510 -10.60 9.70 -7.91
C ALA A 510 -10.83 9.50 -6.39
N LEU A 511 -11.17 10.55 -5.65
CA LEU A 511 -11.46 10.45 -4.21
C LEU A 511 -12.72 9.65 -3.90
N ARG A 512 -13.76 9.79 -4.73
CA ARG A 512 -14.98 8.99 -4.62
C ARG A 512 -14.71 7.53 -4.94
N LEU A 513 -13.93 7.24 -5.99
CA LEU A 513 -13.53 5.88 -6.34
C LEU A 513 -12.75 5.21 -5.19
N ARG A 514 -11.80 5.93 -4.58
CA ARG A 514 -11.06 5.42 -3.41
C ARG A 514 -12.00 4.97 -2.30
N HIS A 515 -12.98 5.80 -1.96
CA HIS A 515 -13.95 5.46 -0.92
C HIS A 515 -14.90 4.34 -1.35
N ALA A 516 -15.34 4.31 -2.62
CA ALA A 516 -16.14 3.22 -3.17
C ALA A 516 -15.41 1.87 -3.09
N MET A 517 -14.09 1.85 -3.24
CA MET A 517 -13.27 0.62 -3.18
C MET A 517 -13.06 0.08 -1.76
N MET A 518 -13.59 0.71 -0.70
CA MET A 518 -13.37 0.25 0.67
C MET A 518 -13.61 -1.25 0.92
N PRO A 519 -14.67 -1.90 0.39
CA PRO A 519 -14.85 -3.36 0.56
C PRO A 519 -13.71 -4.18 -0.04
N TYR A 520 -13.24 -3.81 -1.25
CA TYR A 520 -12.10 -4.44 -1.90
C TYR A 520 -10.80 -4.20 -1.12
N LEU A 521 -10.50 -2.93 -0.78
CA LEU A 521 -9.28 -2.54 -0.06
C LEU A 521 -9.19 -3.20 1.31
N TYR A 522 -10.31 -3.25 2.05
CA TYR A 522 -10.33 -3.87 3.36
C TYR A 522 -10.17 -5.38 3.29
N THR A 523 -10.68 -6.03 2.25
CA THR A 523 -10.39 -7.44 1.98
C THR A 523 -8.89 -7.63 1.66
N MET A 524 -8.27 -6.73 0.89
CA MET A 524 -6.83 -6.78 0.62
C MET A 524 -5.97 -6.49 1.86
N ASN A 525 -6.49 -5.72 2.82
CA ASN A 525 -5.88 -5.55 4.14
C ASN A 525 -5.81 -6.86 4.93
N TYR A 526 -6.89 -7.63 4.95
CA TYR A 526 -6.87 -9.00 5.50
C TYR A 526 -5.87 -9.91 4.77
N ARG A 527 -5.83 -9.85 3.43
CA ARG A 527 -4.86 -10.60 2.62
C ARG A 527 -3.41 -10.24 2.96
N ALA A 528 -3.12 -8.96 3.18
CA ALA A 528 -1.79 -8.52 3.59
C ALA A 528 -1.41 -9.11 4.96
N ALA A 529 -2.30 -8.94 5.95
CA ALA A 529 -2.05 -9.36 7.32
C ALA A 529 -1.93 -10.88 7.49
N GLU A 530 -2.81 -11.66 6.85
CA GLU A 530 -2.89 -13.11 7.08
C GLU A 530 -2.10 -13.94 6.06
N ALA A 531 -2.03 -13.49 4.81
CA ALA A 531 -1.38 -14.24 3.73
C ALA A 531 0.00 -13.68 3.37
N GLY A 532 0.46 -12.59 4.00
CA GLY A 532 1.74 -11.95 3.72
C GLY A 532 1.85 -11.48 2.27
N ARG A 533 0.77 -10.91 1.73
CA ARG A 533 0.69 -10.46 0.34
C ARG A 533 0.22 -8.99 0.29
N PRO A 534 1.12 -8.02 0.09
CA PRO A 534 0.78 -6.61 0.01
C PRO A 534 -0.29 -6.28 -1.04
N LEU A 535 -0.96 -5.13 -0.86
CA LEU A 535 -1.95 -4.62 -1.81
C LEU A 535 -1.29 -4.30 -3.17
N VAL A 536 -0.13 -3.64 -3.17
CA VAL A 536 0.63 -3.32 -4.38
C VAL A 536 1.76 -4.34 -4.56
N GLU A 537 1.83 -4.99 -5.72
CA GLU A 537 2.90 -5.94 -6.06
C GLU A 537 3.53 -5.58 -7.42
N PRO A 538 4.87 -5.54 -7.53
CA PRO A 538 5.54 -5.39 -8.83
C PRO A 538 5.15 -6.50 -9.80
N MET A 539 5.11 -6.17 -11.09
CA MET A 539 4.67 -7.11 -12.14
C MET A 539 5.50 -8.40 -12.19
N TYR A 540 6.82 -8.31 -11.97
CA TYR A 540 7.74 -9.45 -11.98
C TYR A 540 7.52 -10.48 -10.86
N TRP A 541 6.71 -10.19 -9.82
CA TRP A 541 6.45 -11.16 -8.75
C TRP A 541 5.76 -12.43 -9.23
N GLN A 542 4.87 -12.30 -10.21
CA GLN A 542 4.08 -13.41 -10.76
C GLN A 542 4.62 -13.89 -12.11
N ASN A 543 5.57 -13.14 -12.68
CA ASN A 543 6.17 -13.39 -13.98
C ASN A 543 7.70 -13.24 -13.91
N PRO A 544 8.39 -13.95 -12.99
CA PRO A 544 9.79 -13.68 -12.71
C PRO A 544 10.73 -14.10 -13.85
N ASP A 545 10.29 -15.02 -14.70
CA ASP A 545 11.06 -15.49 -15.86
C ASP A 545 10.73 -14.71 -17.16
N THR A 546 9.93 -13.64 -17.06
CA THR A 546 9.55 -12.79 -18.19
C THR A 546 10.29 -11.45 -18.13
N PRO A 547 11.27 -11.18 -19.04
CA PRO A 547 12.05 -9.94 -19.00
C PRO A 547 11.20 -8.66 -19.03
N ASP A 548 10.15 -8.62 -19.85
CA ASP A 548 9.28 -7.45 -20.00
C ASP A 548 8.59 -7.03 -18.69
N ALA A 549 8.34 -7.97 -17.78
CA ALA A 549 7.74 -7.67 -16.47
C ALA A 549 8.64 -6.82 -15.55
N TYR A 550 9.93 -6.70 -15.89
CA TYR A 550 10.91 -5.85 -15.21
C TYR A 550 11.10 -4.48 -15.89
N GLU A 551 10.53 -4.28 -17.08
CA GLU A 551 10.68 -3.04 -17.87
C GLU A 551 9.50 -2.07 -17.73
N VAL A 552 8.61 -2.34 -16.77
CA VAL A 552 7.42 -1.53 -16.46
C VAL A 552 7.45 -1.07 -14.99
N PRO A 553 8.45 -0.25 -14.58
CA PRO A 553 8.60 0.17 -13.19
C PRO A 553 7.40 0.97 -12.67
N ASP A 554 6.64 1.59 -13.58
CA ASP A 554 5.49 2.41 -13.24
C ASP A 554 4.18 1.63 -13.15
N GLU A 555 4.21 0.33 -13.48
CA GLU A 555 3.04 -0.54 -13.48
C GLU A 555 3.07 -1.53 -12.31
N PHE A 556 1.90 -1.78 -11.72
CA PHE A 556 1.80 -2.71 -10.61
C PHE A 556 0.47 -3.45 -10.57
N ARG A 557 0.48 -4.61 -9.93
CA ARG A 557 -0.74 -5.30 -9.53
C ARG A 557 -1.33 -4.62 -8.31
N PHE A 558 -2.64 -4.43 -8.33
CA PHE A 558 -3.41 -3.85 -7.23
C PHE A 558 -4.40 -4.86 -6.68
N GLY A 559 -3.99 -5.55 -5.63
CA GLY A 559 -4.71 -6.64 -4.99
C GLY A 559 -4.75 -7.89 -5.87
N THR A 560 -5.88 -8.61 -5.87
CA THR A 560 -6.01 -9.88 -6.59
C THR A 560 -6.56 -9.73 -8.00
N GLU A 561 -7.21 -8.60 -8.33
CA GLU A 561 -8.06 -8.48 -9.50
C GLU A 561 -7.54 -7.49 -10.56
N LEU A 562 -6.73 -6.51 -10.17
CA LEU A 562 -6.41 -5.34 -11.00
C LEU A 562 -4.92 -5.21 -11.32
N VAL A 563 -4.64 -4.62 -12.47
CA VAL A 563 -3.35 -4.08 -12.90
C VAL A 563 -3.53 -2.58 -13.16
N VAL A 564 -2.63 -1.75 -12.65
CA VAL A 564 -2.70 -0.28 -12.74
C VAL A 564 -1.43 0.21 -13.43
N ALA A 565 -1.60 1.02 -14.49
CA ALA A 565 -0.51 1.67 -15.21
C ALA A 565 -0.76 3.20 -15.18
N PRO A 566 -0.37 3.90 -14.11
CA PRO A 566 -0.58 5.33 -13.94
C PRO A 566 0.04 6.14 -15.08
N ILE A 567 -0.61 7.25 -15.44
CA ILE A 567 -0.03 8.23 -16.36
C ILE A 567 0.80 9.20 -15.53
N VAL A 568 2.11 9.18 -15.74
CA VAL A 568 3.10 9.94 -14.95
C VAL A 568 3.89 10.95 -15.80
N SER A 569 3.34 11.31 -16.96
CA SER A 569 3.89 12.34 -17.85
C SER A 569 2.75 13.24 -18.36
N PRO A 570 3.07 14.47 -18.81
CA PRO A 570 2.07 15.35 -19.41
C PRO A 570 1.31 14.71 -20.58
N ASP A 571 0.07 15.12 -20.75
CA ASP A 571 -0.78 14.81 -21.90
C ASP A 571 -0.13 15.34 -23.19
N ASP A 572 -0.25 14.56 -24.27
CA ASP A 572 0.19 15.00 -25.58
C ASP A 572 -0.78 16.06 -26.14
N ALA A 573 -0.22 17.17 -26.62
CA ALA A 573 -1.01 18.31 -27.09
C ALA A 573 -1.84 18.02 -28.34
N ALA A 574 -1.39 17.11 -29.20
CA ALA A 574 -2.10 16.74 -30.43
C ALA A 574 -3.18 15.68 -30.17
N ALA A 575 -2.90 14.68 -29.32
CA ALA A 575 -3.87 13.67 -28.95
C ALA A 575 -4.89 14.16 -27.89
N CYS A 576 -4.52 15.17 -27.09
CA CYS A 576 -5.24 15.63 -25.91
C CYS A 576 -5.49 14.48 -24.91
N ARG A 577 -4.49 13.61 -24.73
CA ARG A 577 -4.52 12.43 -23.87
C ARG A 577 -3.15 12.15 -23.29
N GLY A 578 -3.13 11.57 -22.11
CA GLY A 578 -1.93 11.06 -21.46
C GLY A 578 -1.66 9.62 -21.87
N ARG A 579 -0.39 9.25 -21.83
CA ARG A 579 0.13 7.95 -22.27
C ARG A 579 0.75 7.20 -21.10
N ALA A 580 0.51 5.90 -21.02
CA ALA A 580 1.31 4.98 -20.21
C ALA A 580 1.81 3.84 -21.09
N ASP A 581 3.03 3.38 -20.81
CA ASP A 581 3.60 2.17 -21.41
C ASP A 581 3.23 0.99 -20.51
N ALA A 582 2.32 0.13 -20.96
CA ALA A 582 1.80 -0.99 -20.17
C ALA A 582 2.27 -2.34 -20.71
N TRP A 583 2.35 -3.34 -19.83
CA TRP A 583 2.61 -4.74 -20.14
C TRP A 583 1.54 -5.64 -19.49
N LEU A 584 0.66 -6.20 -20.32
CA LEU A 584 -0.36 -7.13 -19.84
C LEU A 584 0.16 -8.58 -19.88
N PRO A 585 0.15 -9.31 -18.74
CA PRO A 585 0.45 -10.73 -18.72
C PRO A 585 -0.46 -11.52 -19.66
N GLN A 586 -0.03 -12.72 -20.04
CA GLN A 586 -0.84 -13.62 -20.87
C GLN A 586 -2.25 -13.79 -20.29
N GLY A 587 -3.27 -13.61 -21.13
CA GLY A 587 -4.67 -13.71 -20.78
C GLY A 587 -5.52 -12.61 -21.41
N GLU A 588 -6.76 -12.55 -20.93
CA GLU A 588 -7.71 -11.50 -21.30
C GLU A 588 -7.87 -10.51 -20.15
N TRP A 589 -7.90 -9.24 -20.53
CA TRP A 589 -7.98 -8.11 -19.63
C TRP A 589 -9.06 -7.15 -20.12
N PHE A 590 -9.65 -6.41 -19.21
CA PHE A 590 -10.72 -5.46 -19.51
C PHE A 590 -10.41 -4.14 -18.84
N ASP A 591 -10.58 -3.02 -19.56
CA ASP A 591 -10.51 -1.70 -18.93
C ASP A 591 -11.55 -1.62 -17.81
N PHE A 592 -11.07 -1.31 -16.61
CA PHE A 592 -11.86 -1.29 -15.39
C PHE A 592 -13.05 -0.33 -15.49
N PHE A 593 -12.89 0.80 -16.20
CA PHE A 593 -13.88 1.87 -16.25
C PHE A 593 -14.96 1.65 -17.30
N ASP A 594 -14.62 0.97 -18.40
CA ASP A 594 -15.50 0.97 -19.57
C ASP A 594 -15.62 -0.37 -20.31
N GLY A 595 -14.93 -1.41 -19.82
CA GLY A 595 -15.08 -2.79 -20.29
C GLY A 595 -14.42 -3.12 -21.62
N ARG A 596 -13.63 -2.21 -22.20
CA ARG A 596 -12.88 -2.49 -23.45
C ARG A 596 -11.90 -3.64 -23.23
N ARG A 597 -11.94 -4.62 -24.12
CA ARG A 597 -11.20 -5.89 -24.01
C ARG A 597 -9.81 -5.76 -24.60
N TYR A 598 -8.82 -6.25 -23.88
CA TYR A 598 -7.42 -6.37 -24.28
C TYR A 598 -7.01 -7.84 -24.27
N VAL A 599 -6.43 -8.32 -25.37
CA VAL A 599 -5.98 -9.71 -25.50
C VAL A 599 -4.45 -9.76 -25.50
N SER A 600 -3.90 -10.54 -24.57
CA SER A 600 -2.48 -10.87 -24.47
C SER A 600 -2.31 -12.37 -24.70
N SER A 601 -2.07 -12.78 -25.95
CA SER A 601 -2.05 -14.21 -26.31
C SER A 601 -0.71 -14.89 -26.05
N ASP A 602 0.39 -14.14 -26.08
CA ASP A 602 1.75 -14.67 -25.95
C ASP A 602 2.09 -14.93 -24.47
N ALA A 603 2.86 -16.00 -24.21
CA ALA A 603 3.34 -16.33 -22.87
C ALA A 603 4.31 -15.27 -22.31
N ALA A 604 4.99 -14.52 -23.18
CA ALA A 604 5.78 -13.35 -22.82
C ALA A 604 4.91 -12.13 -22.41
N GLY A 605 3.59 -12.23 -22.50
CA GLY A 605 2.67 -11.12 -22.31
C GLY A 605 2.67 -10.18 -23.50
N ARG A 606 2.18 -8.96 -23.29
CA ARG A 606 1.98 -7.99 -24.36
C ARG A 606 2.26 -6.57 -23.89
N ARG A 607 3.22 -5.92 -24.53
CA ARG A 607 3.45 -4.48 -24.39
C ARG A 607 2.57 -3.67 -25.32
N LEU A 608 2.10 -2.53 -24.84
CA LEU A 608 1.33 -1.57 -25.62
C LEU A 608 1.35 -0.19 -24.97
N GLU A 609 1.23 0.85 -25.78
CA GLU A 609 0.89 2.19 -25.30
C GLU A 609 -0.61 2.25 -25.04
N VAL A 610 -1.01 2.84 -23.91
CA VAL A 610 -2.42 3.05 -23.57
C VAL A 610 -2.67 4.53 -23.32
N TRP A 611 -3.75 5.04 -23.92
CA TRP A 611 -4.04 6.47 -23.96
C TRP A 611 -5.33 6.80 -23.25
N ARG A 612 -5.30 7.76 -22.32
CA ARG A 612 -6.50 8.19 -21.56
C ARG A 612 -6.60 9.71 -21.47
N SER A 613 -7.83 10.21 -21.56
CA SER A 613 -8.14 11.59 -21.19
C SER A 613 -7.91 11.81 -19.68
N LEU A 614 -8.00 13.07 -19.25
CA LEU A 614 -7.74 13.46 -17.86
C LEU A 614 -8.74 12.90 -16.84
N ASP A 615 -9.87 12.33 -17.27
CA ASP A 615 -10.90 11.77 -16.38
C ASP A 615 -10.50 10.46 -15.70
N ARG A 616 -9.51 9.73 -16.22
CA ARG A 616 -9.09 8.43 -15.67
C ARG A 616 -7.64 8.08 -15.96
N THR A 617 -7.18 7.03 -15.28
CA THR A 617 -5.90 6.37 -15.55
C THR A 617 -6.11 4.93 -16.04
N PRO A 618 -5.19 4.33 -16.81
CA PRO A 618 -5.30 2.94 -17.23
C PRO A 618 -5.34 1.96 -16.05
N VAL A 619 -6.43 1.19 -15.97
CA VAL A 619 -6.63 0.12 -14.97
C VAL A 619 -7.28 -1.06 -15.67
N PHE A 620 -6.73 -2.24 -15.50
CA PHE A 620 -7.15 -3.45 -16.18
C PHE A 620 -7.57 -4.52 -15.18
N ALA A 621 -8.80 -5.01 -15.31
CA ALA A 621 -9.30 -6.16 -14.58
C ALA A 621 -9.06 -7.44 -15.40
N LYS A 622 -8.56 -8.50 -14.75
CA LYS A 622 -8.42 -9.81 -15.41
C LYS A 622 -9.79 -10.41 -15.76
N ALA A 623 -9.85 -11.28 -16.76
CA ALA A 623 -11.05 -12.09 -17.02
C ALA A 623 -11.50 -12.85 -15.76
N GLY A 624 -12.81 -12.87 -15.51
CA GLY A 624 -13.40 -13.44 -14.29
C GLY A 624 -13.22 -12.59 -13.03
N ALA A 625 -12.67 -11.39 -13.11
CA ALA A 625 -12.48 -10.53 -11.95
C ALA A 625 -13.82 -10.15 -11.29
N ILE A 626 -13.81 -10.10 -9.95
CA ILE A 626 -14.94 -9.68 -9.12
C ILE A 626 -14.44 -8.59 -8.17
N VAL A 627 -14.91 -7.36 -8.35
CA VAL A 627 -14.48 -6.20 -7.54
C VAL A 627 -15.67 -5.62 -6.78
N PRO A 628 -15.79 -5.89 -5.46
CA PRO A 628 -16.85 -5.32 -4.64
C PRO A 628 -16.56 -3.86 -4.28
N LEU A 629 -17.53 -2.99 -4.56
CA LEU A 629 -17.53 -1.58 -4.22
C LEU A 629 -18.74 -1.26 -3.34
N GLN A 630 -18.67 -0.17 -2.59
CA GLN A 630 -19.82 0.44 -1.93
C GLN A 630 -20.38 1.60 -2.74
N ASP A 631 -21.69 1.85 -2.63
CA ASP A 631 -22.31 3.03 -3.24
C ASP A 631 -22.11 4.27 -2.36
N VAL A 632 -21.35 5.25 -2.88
CA VAL A 632 -21.04 6.50 -2.19
C VAL A 632 -22.18 7.53 -2.33
N ALA A 633 -23.02 7.41 -3.37
CA ALA A 633 -24.10 8.36 -3.63
C ALA A 633 -25.28 8.16 -2.67
N GLU A 634 -25.55 6.94 -2.25
CA GLU A 634 -26.59 6.62 -1.25
C GLU A 634 -26.21 7.01 0.18
N SER A 635 -24.93 7.32 0.42
CA SER A 635 -24.44 7.65 1.76
C SER A 635 -25.02 8.95 2.31
N GLY A 636 -25.46 9.87 1.44
CA GLY A 636 -26.11 11.14 1.81
C GLY A 636 -25.35 11.89 2.91
N GLU A 637 -26.00 12.10 4.06
CA GLU A 637 -25.42 12.77 5.24
C GLU A 637 -24.26 11.98 5.90
N ALA A 638 -24.13 10.69 5.62
CA ALA A 638 -23.12 9.77 6.13
C ALA A 638 -22.01 9.46 5.10
N ILE A 639 -21.67 10.42 4.23
CA ILE A 639 -20.67 10.26 3.17
C ILE A 639 -19.27 9.80 3.66
N ASN A 640 -18.93 10.08 4.91
CA ASN A 640 -17.66 9.66 5.53
C ASN A 640 -17.76 8.28 6.21
N SER A 641 -18.87 7.57 6.07
CA SER A 641 -19.12 6.32 6.79
C SER A 641 -18.08 5.26 6.44
N ILE A 642 -17.56 4.62 7.47
CA ILE A 642 -16.69 3.46 7.36
C ILE A 642 -17.43 2.15 7.68
N ALA A 643 -18.74 2.20 7.88
CA ALA A 643 -19.54 1.02 8.21
C ALA A 643 -19.50 -0.02 7.09
N ASN A 644 -19.85 -1.26 7.42
CA ASN A 644 -20.07 -2.28 6.39
C ASN A 644 -21.31 -1.89 5.57
N PRO A 645 -21.21 -1.87 4.22
CA PRO A 645 -22.20 -1.21 3.38
C PRO A 645 -23.49 -2.03 3.27
N GLN A 646 -24.65 -1.39 3.43
CA GLN A 646 -25.92 -2.04 3.14
C GLN A 646 -26.12 -2.27 1.64
N ALA A 647 -25.64 -1.34 0.81
CA ALA A 647 -25.69 -1.43 -0.65
C ALA A 647 -24.30 -1.69 -1.25
N LEU A 648 -24.19 -2.77 -2.01
CA LEU A 648 -22.97 -3.16 -2.72
C LEU A 648 -23.15 -3.00 -4.22
N ARG A 649 -22.13 -2.44 -4.87
CA ARG A 649 -21.96 -2.47 -6.33
C ARG A 649 -20.80 -3.40 -6.65
N VAL A 650 -21.06 -4.50 -7.35
CA VAL A 650 -20.03 -5.49 -7.67
C VAL A 650 -19.74 -5.44 -9.17
N LEU A 651 -18.51 -5.09 -9.55
CA LEU A 651 -18.08 -5.19 -10.94
C LEU A 651 -17.62 -6.62 -11.22
N VAL A 652 -18.10 -7.21 -12.30
CA VAL A 652 -17.78 -8.57 -12.73
C VAL A 652 -17.34 -8.54 -14.20
N PHE A 653 -16.20 -9.16 -14.50
CA PHE A 653 -15.63 -9.14 -15.85
C PHE A 653 -15.72 -10.52 -16.52
N PRO A 654 -16.04 -10.59 -17.82
CA PRO A 654 -16.32 -11.84 -18.53
C PRO A 654 -15.04 -12.61 -18.89
N GLY A 655 -15.22 -13.74 -19.58
CA GLY A 655 -14.13 -14.51 -20.21
C GLY A 655 -13.60 -15.69 -19.40
N ALA A 656 -13.82 -15.70 -18.08
CA ALA A 656 -13.43 -16.81 -17.21
C ALA A 656 -14.32 -16.87 -15.96
N ASP A 657 -14.31 -18.04 -15.30
CA ASP A 657 -14.85 -18.17 -13.95
C ASP A 657 -14.08 -17.29 -12.96
N GLY A 658 -14.78 -16.81 -11.95
CA GLY A 658 -14.27 -15.91 -10.92
C GLY A 658 -14.68 -16.33 -9.53
N SER A 659 -13.82 -16.04 -8.54
CA SER A 659 -14.16 -16.21 -7.13
C SER A 659 -13.50 -15.12 -6.29
N PHE A 660 -14.23 -14.56 -5.35
CA PHE A 660 -13.74 -13.56 -4.40
C PHE A 660 -14.39 -13.78 -3.04
N VAL A 661 -13.61 -13.75 -1.96
CA VAL A 661 -14.14 -13.81 -0.58
C VAL A 661 -14.01 -12.42 0.02
N MET A 662 -15.12 -11.70 0.12
CA MET A 662 -15.16 -10.40 0.75
C MET A 662 -15.11 -10.57 2.27
N ARG A 663 -14.23 -9.81 2.94
CA ARG A 663 -14.06 -9.84 4.38
C ARG A 663 -14.47 -8.55 5.06
N GLU A 664 -15.20 -8.70 6.14
CA GLU A 664 -15.74 -7.61 6.96
C GLU A 664 -15.60 -7.95 8.44
N ASP A 665 -15.58 -6.93 9.30
CA ASP A 665 -15.58 -7.10 10.76
C ASP A 665 -16.34 -5.97 11.45
N ARG A 666 -16.39 -6.01 12.78
CA ARG A 666 -17.07 -5.01 13.62
C ARG A 666 -16.28 -3.71 13.84
N GLY A 667 -15.13 -3.52 13.19
CA GLY A 667 -14.23 -2.38 13.39
C GLY A 667 -13.59 -2.36 14.79
N THR A 668 -13.50 -3.52 15.44
CA THR A 668 -12.90 -3.68 16.78
C THR A 668 -11.71 -4.63 16.66
N TRP A 669 -10.60 -4.28 17.31
CA TRP A 669 -9.37 -5.07 17.25
C TRP A 669 -9.57 -6.48 17.80
N GLY A 670 -9.02 -7.48 17.10
CA GLY A 670 -9.14 -8.89 17.47
C GLY A 670 -10.55 -9.48 17.32
N ALA A 671 -11.54 -8.73 16.80
CA ALA A 671 -12.85 -9.26 16.49
C ALA A 671 -12.73 -10.32 15.38
N PRO A 672 -13.51 -11.42 15.44
CA PRO A 672 -13.61 -12.36 14.33
C PRO A 672 -14.18 -11.67 13.09
N SER A 673 -13.73 -12.11 11.91
CA SER A 673 -14.25 -11.63 10.63
C SER A 673 -15.53 -12.36 10.21
N ALA A 674 -16.25 -11.72 9.32
CA ALA A 674 -17.32 -12.28 8.51
C ALA A 674 -16.81 -12.45 7.07
N ASP A 675 -17.05 -13.62 6.49
CA ASP A 675 -16.61 -13.97 5.14
C ASP A 675 -17.84 -14.17 4.24
N THR A 676 -17.89 -13.42 3.14
CA THR A 676 -18.91 -13.51 2.09
C THR A 676 -18.28 -14.03 0.82
N ALA A 677 -18.50 -15.31 0.48
CA ALA A 677 -17.99 -15.89 -0.76
C ALA A 677 -18.85 -15.46 -1.95
N ILE A 678 -18.21 -14.89 -2.96
CA ILE A 678 -18.81 -14.44 -4.22
C ILE A 678 -18.16 -15.24 -5.35
N ALA A 679 -18.97 -15.76 -6.26
CA ALA A 679 -18.49 -16.49 -7.42
C ALA A 679 -19.21 -16.06 -8.69
N PHE A 680 -18.48 -16.14 -9.79
CA PHE A 680 -18.97 -15.93 -11.14
C PHE A 680 -18.65 -17.16 -11.97
N THR A 681 -19.67 -17.75 -12.57
CA THR A 681 -19.54 -18.83 -13.54
C THR A 681 -19.77 -18.26 -14.93
N TRP A 682 -18.77 -18.41 -15.78
CA TRP A 682 -18.78 -17.96 -17.16
C TRP A 682 -19.38 -19.03 -18.07
N GLY A 683 -20.60 -18.78 -18.56
CA GLY A 683 -21.28 -19.67 -19.49
C GLY A 683 -20.74 -19.63 -20.92
N GLY A 684 -20.12 -18.52 -21.32
CA GLY A 684 -19.54 -18.35 -22.66
C GLY A 684 -20.54 -18.39 -23.83
N ALA A 685 -20.01 -18.41 -25.05
CA ALA A 685 -20.79 -18.37 -26.29
C ALA A 685 -21.51 -19.70 -26.63
N ASP A 686 -21.25 -20.79 -25.89
CA ASP A 686 -21.81 -22.13 -26.11
C ASP A 686 -23.22 -22.31 -25.51
N ALA A 687 -23.94 -21.22 -25.26
CA ALA A 687 -25.29 -21.19 -24.68
C ALA A 687 -25.44 -21.87 -23.30
N SER A 688 -24.34 -22.01 -22.55
CA SER A 688 -24.42 -22.38 -21.14
C SER A 688 -24.78 -21.14 -20.29
N PRO A 689 -25.57 -21.30 -19.22
CA PRO A 689 -25.98 -20.17 -18.40
C PRO A 689 -24.77 -19.55 -17.70
N SER A 690 -24.68 -18.22 -17.70
CA SER A 690 -23.78 -17.50 -16.80
C SER A 690 -24.47 -17.29 -15.46
N ALA A 691 -23.74 -17.41 -14.36
CA ALA A 691 -24.30 -17.26 -13.03
C ALA A 691 -23.39 -16.42 -12.13
N PHE A 692 -23.98 -15.51 -11.36
CA PHE A 692 -23.34 -14.83 -10.25
C PHE A 692 -23.98 -15.31 -8.95
N THR A 693 -23.16 -15.72 -7.99
CA THR A 693 -23.64 -16.25 -6.72
C THR A 693 -22.95 -15.60 -5.54
N VAL A 694 -23.72 -15.30 -4.51
CA VAL A 694 -23.23 -14.91 -3.18
C VAL A 694 -23.67 -15.99 -2.21
N ALA A 695 -22.72 -16.58 -1.49
CA ALA A 695 -23.01 -17.53 -0.42
C ALA A 695 -23.54 -16.81 0.83
N PRO A 696 -24.29 -17.51 1.71
CA PRO A 696 -24.58 -16.99 3.04
C PRO A 696 -23.30 -16.58 3.77
N VAL A 697 -23.36 -15.48 4.51
CA VAL A 697 -22.23 -15.01 5.31
C VAL A 697 -21.84 -16.06 6.35
N THR A 698 -20.55 -16.31 6.47
CA THR A 698 -19.96 -17.23 7.46
C THR A 698 -19.06 -16.46 8.43
N GLY A 699 -18.70 -17.08 9.56
CA GLY A 699 -17.94 -16.40 10.61
C GLY A 699 -18.85 -15.52 11.47
N ASP A 700 -18.45 -14.27 11.72
CA ASP A 700 -19.19 -13.35 12.56
C ASP A 700 -20.29 -12.59 11.82
N THR A 701 -21.45 -13.22 11.65
CA THR A 701 -22.60 -12.61 10.96
C THR A 701 -23.12 -11.34 11.63
N SER A 702 -22.73 -11.01 12.86
CA SER A 702 -23.13 -9.75 13.52
C SER A 702 -22.35 -8.53 13.00
N ALA A 703 -21.24 -8.75 12.28
CA ALA A 703 -20.46 -7.69 11.65
C ALA A 703 -21.16 -7.08 10.43
N VAL A 704 -22.08 -7.80 9.80
CA VAL A 704 -22.69 -7.41 8.52
C VAL A 704 -24.14 -6.96 8.70
N PRO A 705 -24.66 -6.08 7.84
CA PRO A 705 -26.09 -5.78 7.80
C PRO A 705 -26.93 -7.05 7.57
N GLU A 706 -28.09 -7.13 8.22
CA GLU A 706 -29.01 -8.27 8.08
C GLU A 706 -29.53 -8.41 6.64
N LEU A 707 -29.82 -7.29 5.99
CA LEU A 707 -30.28 -7.19 4.61
C LEU A 707 -29.29 -6.38 3.80
N ARG A 708 -29.08 -6.78 2.55
CA ARG A 708 -28.23 -6.08 1.58
C ARG A 708 -28.91 -5.88 0.25
N ASP A 709 -28.56 -4.76 -0.37
CA ASP A 709 -28.89 -4.45 -1.75
C ASP A 709 -27.67 -4.74 -2.62
N TRP A 710 -27.88 -5.42 -3.74
CA TRP A 710 -26.82 -5.85 -4.64
C TRP A 710 -27.06 -5.31 -6.03
N THR A 711 -26.13 -4.49 -6.52
CA THR A 711 -26.06 -4.04 -7.91
C THR A 711 -24.86 -4.71 -8.57
N VAL A 712 -25.13 -5.74 -9.37
CA VAL A 712 -24.09 -6.50 -10.08
C VAL A 712 -23.95 -5.95 -11.49
N VAL A 713 -22.73 -5.51 -11.84
CA VAL A 713 -22.41 -4.92 -13.13
C VAL A 713 -21.47 -5.86 -13.87
N PHE A 714 -22.01 -6.61 -14.82
CA PHE A 714 -21.22 -7.40 -15.77
C PHE A 714 -20.69 -6.46 -16.84
N ARG A 715 -19.40 -6.11 -16.78
CA ARG A 715 -18.77 -5.08 -17.61
C ARG A 715 -17.93 -5.70 -18.73
N GLY A 716 -18.03 -5.16 -19.94
CA GLY A 716 -17.39 -5.72 -21.14
C GLY A 716 -18.19 -6.85 -21.79
N VAL A 717 -19.51 -6.91 -21.54
CA VAL A 717 -20.40 -7.94 -22.09
C VAL A 717 -21.29 -7.34 -23.17
N ALA A 718 -21.63 -8.13 -24.19
CA ALA A 718 -22.56 -7.74 -25.22
C ALA A 718 -23.99 -7.54 -24.65
N PRO A 719 -24.85 -6.75 -25.34
CA PRO A 719 -26.24 -6.61 -24.93
C PRO A 719 -26.94 -7.96 -24.79
N VAL A 720 -27.67 -8.12 -23.70
CA VAL A 720 -28.51 -9.28 -23.42
C VAL A 720 -29.95 -8.91 -23.75
N ASP A 721 -30.63 -9.73 -24.56
CA ASP A 721 -32.03 -9.49 -24.93
C ASP A 721 -32.91 -9.50 -23.67
N ALA A 722 -33.76 -8.49 -23.46
CA ALA A 722 -34.72 -8.48 -22.34
C ALA A 722 -35.62 -9.73 -22.33
N ALA A 723 -35.88 -10.35 -23.49
CA ALA A 723 -36.61 -11.61 -23.60
C ALA A 723 -35.82 -12.85 -23.13
N SER A 724 -34.49 -12.75 -22.97
CA SER A 724 -33.63 -13.86 -22.54
C SER A 724 -33.71 -14.16 -21.03
N GLY A 725 -34.45 -13.35 -20.28
CA GLY A 725 -34.94 -13.65 -18.94
C GLY A 725 -33.85 -13.80 -17.88
N VAL A 726 -33.31 -12.68 -17.40
CA VAL A 726 -32.50 -12.65 -16.17
C VAL A 726 -33.37 -13.13 -15.01
N ARG A 727 -32.85 -14.05 -14.20
CA ARG A 727 -33.56 -14.61 -13.05
C ARG A 727 -32.71 -14.45 -11.81
N ALA A 728 -33.34 -14.09 -10.70
CA ALA A 728 -32.68 -13.96 -9.41
C ALA A 728 -33.42 -14.74 -8.33
N TRP A 729 -32.66 -15.29 -7.38
CA TRP A 729 -33.19 -16.02 -6.23
C TRP A 729 -32.46 -15.63 -4.94
N SER A 730 -33.21 -15.56 -3.84
CA SER A 730 -32.71 -15.51 -2.48
C SER A 730 -33.03 -16.84 -1.80
N GLY A 731 -31.99 -17.63 -1.50
CA GLY A 731 -32.15 -19.06 -1.23
C GLY A 731 -32.82 -19.76 -2.41
N GLU A 732 -33.96 -20.41 -2.17
CA GLU A 732 -34.78 -21.05 -3.20
C GLU A 732 -35.91 -20.12 -3.73
N ALA A 733 -36.15 -18.98 -3.09
CA ALA A 733 -37.25 -18.09 -3.43
C ALA A 733 -36.88 -17.15 -4.58
N PRO A 734 -37.68 -17.04 -5.64
CA PRO A 734 -37.43 -16.06 -6.70
C PRO A 734 -37.59 -14.63 -6.17
N VAL A 735 -36.71 -13.73 -6.60
CA VAL A 735 -36.77 -12.29 -6.27
C VAL A 735 -36.82 -11.47 -7.55
N GLU A 736 -37.44 -10.29 -7.46
CA GLU A 736 -37.48 -9.35 -8.58
C GLU A 736 -36.10 -8.72 -8.79
N ALA A 737 -35.67 -8.65 -10.05
CA ALA A 737 -34.43 -8.02 -10.45
C ALA A 737 -34.71 -6.94 -11.48
N THR A 738 -34.11 -5.77 -11.29
CA THR A 738 -34.11 -4.71 -12.31
C THR A 738 -32.89 -4.86 -13.20
N VAL A 739 -33.08 -4.69 -14.50
CA VAL A 739 -32.03 -4.91 -15.50
C VAL A 739 -31.89 -3.67 -16.37
N ALA A 740 -30.66 -3.21 -16.55
CA ALA A 740 -30.32 -2.12 -17.44
C ALA A 740 -29.04 -2.47 -18.22
N TYR A 741 -28.90 -1.89 -19.41
CA TYR A 741 -27.68 -2.00 -20.20
C TYR A 741 -27.16 -0.62 -20.55
N ASP A 742 -25.86 -0.40 -20.32
CA ASP A 742 -25.14 0.82 -20.68
C ASP A 742 -24.19 0.52 -21.84
N GLU A 743 -24.47 1.11 -23.00
CA GLU A 743 -23.66 0.93 -24.22
C GLU A 743 -22.27 1.57 -24.09
N ALA A 744 -22.12 2.68 -23.36
CA ALA A 744 -20.86 3.41 -23.28
C ALA A 744 -19.79 2.62 -22.50
N THR A 745 -20.23 1.89 -21.47
CA THR A 745 -19.39 1.03 -20.63
C THR A 745 -19.57 -0.46 -20.88
N MET A 746 -20.33 -0.83 -21.93
CA MET A 746 -20.65 -2.21 -22.33
C MET A 746 -21.06 -3.07 -21.12
N SER A 747 -21.98 -2.54 -20.32
CA SER A 747 -22.26 -3.08 -18.98
C SER A 747 -23.72 -3.48 -18.84
N LEU A 748 -23.96 -4.76 -18.53
CA LEU A 748 -25.23 -5.25 -18.03
C LEU A 748 -25.28 -5.05 -16.52
N THR A 749 -26.24 -4.28 -16.05
CA THR A 749 -26.49 -4.07 -14.61
C THR A 749 -27.73 -4.84 -14.18
N VAL A 750 -27.60 -5.62 -13.11
CA VAL A 750 -28.69 -6.35 -12.46
C VAL A 750 -28.74 -5.92 -10.99
N SER A 751 -29.85 -5.32 -10.56
CA SER A 751 -30.03 -4.89 -9.18
C SER A 751 -31.16 -5.64 -8.48
N VAL A 752 -30.87 -6.14 -7.28
CA VAL A 752 -31.79 -6.83 -6.36
C VAL A 752 -31.68 -6.21 -4.98
N THR A 753 -32.80 -6.11 -4.26
CA THR A 753 -32.85 -5.41 -2.97
C THR A 753 -33.36 -6.30 -1.84
N GLY A 754 -33.00 -5.98 -0.60
CA GLY A 754 -33.50 -6.63 0.60
C GLY A 754 -33.08 -8.10 0.74
N ILE A 755 -31.90 -8.47 0.23
CA ILE A 755 -31.40 -9.84 0.29
C ILE A 755 -30.80 -10.11 1.67
N SER A 756 -31.31 -11.12 2.37
CA SER A 756 -30.74 -11.50 3.67
C SER A 756 -29.30 -11.98 3.53
N SER A 757 -28.40 -11.45 4.35
CA SER A 757 -27.01 -11.90 4.45
C SER A 757 -26.89 -13.36 4.91
N ALA A 758 -27.95 -13.95 5.50
CA ALA A 758 -28.00 -15.36 5.88
C ALA A 758 -28.51 -16.28 4.75
N ALA A 759 -28.94 -15.72 3.62
CA ALA A 759 -29.40 -16.46 2.46
C ALA A 759 -28.38 -16.35 1.32
N SER A 760 -28.40 -17.32 0.40
CA SER A 760 -27.61 -17.22 -0.84
C SER A 760 -28.32 -16.33 -1.85
N LEU A 761 -27.58 -15.48 -2.57
CA LEU A 761 -28.07 -14.83 -3.79
C LEU A 761 -27.60 -15.63 -5.00
N ARG A 762 -28.48 -15.85 -5.97
CA ARG A 762 -28.10 -16.33 -7.31
C ARG A 762 -28.74 -15.45 -8.36
N ILE A 763 -27.95 -14.93 -9.28
CA ILE A 763 -28.40 -14.25 -10.51
C ILE A 763 -27.96 -15.13 -11.69
N GLU A 764 -28.90 -15.52 -12.53
CA GLU A 764 -28.66 -16.34 -13.71
C GLU A 764 -29.05 -15.61 -14.99
N ILE A 765 -28.20 -15.74 -15.99
CA ILE A 765 -28.44 -15.34 -17.37
C ILE A 765 -28.52 -16.63 -18.20
N PRO A 766 -29.73 -17.18 -18.46
CA PRO A 766 -29.91 -18.51 -19.03
C PRO A 766 -29.24 -18.70 -20.41
N GLY A 767 -29.24 -17.65 -21.23
CA GLY A 767 -28.60 -17.66 -22.55
C GLY A 767 -27.07 -17.50 -22.52
N GLY A 768 -26.48 -17.40 -21.33
CA GLY A 768 -25.08 -17.06 -21.16
C GLY A 768 -24.79 -15.58 -21.40
N LEU A 769 -23.62 -15.14 -20.95
CA LEU A 769 -23.05 -13.85 -21.31
C LEU A 769 -22.06 -14.04 -22.47
N ARG A 770 -21.94 -13.02 -23.32
CA ARG A 770 -20.94 -12.95 -24.39
C ARG A 770 -20.07 -11.73 -24.18
N ILE A 771 -18.80 -11.83 -24.50
CA ILE A 771 -17.90 -10.68 -24.50
C ILE A 771 -18.36 -9.70 -25.58
N ALA A 772 -18.40 -8.41 -25.26
CA ALA A 772 -18.71 -7.37 -26.25
C ALA A 772 -17.57 -7.22 -27.27
N ASP A 773 -17.92 -6.95 -28.52
CA ASP A 773 -16.94 -6.47 -29.49
C ASP A 773 -16.52 -5.04 -29.12
N ASN A 774 -15.21 -4.74 -29.22
CA ASN A 774 -14.72 -3.40 -28.96
C ASN A 774 -15.33 -2.40 -29.97
N PRO A 775 -15.83 -1.23 -29.54
CA PRO A 775 -16.47 -0.24 -30.40
C PRO A 775 -15.44 0.60 -31.16
N VAL A 776 -14.56 -0.05 -31.93
CA VAL A 776 -13.37 0.51 -32.59
C VAL A 776 -13.68 1.79 -33.37
N GLU A 777 -14.73 1.79 -34.20
CA GLU A 777 -15.07 2.95 -35.03
C GLU A 777 -15.56 4.13 -34.17
N SER A 778 -16.35 3.87 -33.12
CA SER A 778 -16.83 4.90 -32.22
C SER A 778 -15.69 5.51 -31.41
N ASP A 779 -14.80 4.67 -30.86
CA ASP A 779 -13.65 5.11 -30.09
C ASP A 779 -12.66 5.91 -30.96
N ALA A 780 -12.42 5.46 -32.19
CA ALA A 780 -11.59 6.21 -33.14
C ALA A 780 -12.22 7.56 -33.52
N THR A 781 -13.55 7.61 -33.66
CA THR A 781 -14.28 8.85 -33.92
C THR A 781 -14.16 9.82 -32.76
N ASP A 782 -14.34 9.36 -31.52
CA ASP A 782 -14.18 10.17 -30.30
C ASP A 782 -12.76 10.73 -30.17
N LEU A 783 -11.74 9.88 -30.32
CA LEU A 783 -10.34 10.33 -30.32
C LEU A 783 -10.09 11.40 -31.39
N LEU A 784 -10.50 11.14 -32.65
CA LEU A 784 -10.28 12.08 -33.75
C LEU A 784 -11.08 13.37 -33.58
N LEU A 785 -12.26 13.33 -32.95
CA LEU A 785 -13.05 14.54 -32.67
C LEU A 785 -12.22 15.53 -31.85
N HIS A 786 -11.56 15.05 -30.80
CA HIS A 786 -10.80 15.88 -29.86
C HIS A 786 -9.36 16.19 -30.29
N ALA A 787 -8.75 15.37 -31.15
CA ALA A 787 -7.36 15.56 -31.59
C ALA A 787 -7.10 16.94 -32.25
N GLN A 788 -5.97 17.58 -31.95
CA GLN A 788 -5.54 18.85 -32.55
C GLN A 788 -4.72 18.59 -33.82
N MET A 789 -5.40 18.44 -34.95
CA MET A 789 -4.79 18.17 -36.25
C MET A 789 -5.68 18.65 -37.41
N LEU A 790 -5.16 18.61 -38.65
CA LEU A 790 -5.92 19.02 -39.83
C LEU A 790 -7.19 18.16 -40.02
N TYR A 791 -8.35 18.80 -40.22
CA TYR A 791 -9.63 18.12 -40.46
C TYR A 791 -9.55 17.09 -41.59
N ARG A 792 -8.84 17.42 -42.67
CA ARG A 792 -8.67 16.49 -43.79
C ARG A 792 -7.92 15.22 -43.38
N THR A 793 -6.91 15.33 -42.51
CA THR A 793 -6.23 14.14 -41.98
C THR A 793 -7.21 13.31 -41.14
N LYS A 794 -8.04 13.94 -40.29
CA LYS A 794 -9.07 13.24 -39.49
C LYS A 794 -10.04 12.45 -40.38
N GLU A 795 -10.56 13.08 -41.44
CA GLU A 795 -11.48 12.44 -42.39
C GLU A 795 -10.85 11.20 -43.05
N LEU A 796 -9.60 11.32 -43.50
CA LEU A 796 -8.88 10.22 -44.14
C LEU A 796 -8.52 9.12 -43.14
N ALA A 797 -8.16 9.46 -41.91
CA ALA A 797 -7.89 8.52 -40.84
C ALA A 797 -9.14 7.71 -40.48
N LEU A 798 -10.27 8.38 -40.27
CA LEU A 798 -11.54 7.71 -39.98
C LEU A 798 -12.00 6.83 -41.14
N GLN A 799 -11.86 7.29 -42.38
CA GLN A 799 -12.14 6.46 -43.57
C GLN A 799 -11.23 5.24 -43.66
N ALA A 800 -9.94 5.37 -43.29
CA ALA A 800 -9.02 4.25 -43.25
C ALA A 800 -9.43 3.23 -42.18
N VAL A 801 -9.74 3.69 -40.96
CA VAL A 801 -10.26 2.84 -39.86
C VAL A 801 -11.52 2.10 -40.29
N HIS A 802 -12.51 2.82 -40.83
CA HIS A 802 -13.78 2.23 -41.27
C HIS A 802 -13.59 1.17 -42.37
N LYS A 803 -12.69 1.41 -43.35
CA LYS A 803 -12.51 0.51 -44.49
C LYS A 803 -11.58 -0.67 -44.20
N LEU A 804 -10.57 -0.48 -43.37
CA LEU A 804 -9.45 -1.41 -43.21
C LEU A 804 -9.37 -2.04 -41.82
N GLY A 805 -10.09 -1.51 -40.82
CA GLY A 805 -9.96 -1.93 -39.43
C GLY A 805 -8.51 -1.87 -38.97
N ILE A 806 -8.00 -2.96 -38.37
CA ILE A 806 -6.60 -3.10 -37.96
C ILE A 806 -5.59 -2.85 -39.10
N GLY A 807 -5.97 -3.11 -40.36
CA GLY A 807 -5.14 -2.82 -41.53
C GLY A 807 -4.89 -1.32 -41.77
N ALA A 808 -5.58 -0.43 -41.06
CA ALA A 808 -5.40 1.01 -41.15
C ALA A 808 -4.07 1.49 -40.56
N ILE A 809 -3.44 0.74 -39.64
CA ILE A 809 -2.23 1.18 -38.89
C ILE A 809 -1.11 1.66 -39.84
N GLY A 810 -0.81 0.89 -40.88
CA GLY A 810 0.21 1.28 -41.88
C GLY A 810 -0.17 2.53 -42.68
N ALA A 811 -1.45 2.72 -42.96
CA ALA A 811 -1.95 3.91 -43.66
C ALA A 811 -1.90 5.16 -42.75
N LEU A 812 -2.22 5.02 -41.47
CA LEU A 812 -2.17 6.12 -40.48
C LEU A 812 -0.73 6.65 -40.34
N ARG A 813 0.25 5.75 -40.17
CA ARG A 813 1.67 6.11 -40.02
C ARG A 813 2.32 6.71 -41.28
N THR A 814 1.66 6.62 -42.43
CA THR A 814 2.15 7.17 -43.71
C THR A 814 1.31 8.33 -44.23
N MET A 815 0.34 8.83 -43.43
CA MET A 815 -0.66 9.82 -43.84
C MET A 815 -0.13 11.27 -43.88
N ASN A 816 1.07 11.46 -44.43
CA ASN A 816 1.75 12.75 -44.49
C ASN A 816 1.96 13.18 -45.94
N ARG A 817 1.41 14.35 -46.29
CA ARG A 817 1.50 14.93 -47.63
C ARG A 817 1.79 16.42 -47.52
N GLY A 818 3.00 16.82 -47.89
CA GLY A 818 3.41 18.22 -47.96
C GLY A 818 2.71 19.03 -49.06
N PRO A 819 2.82 20.37 -49.01
CA PRO A 819 2.20 21.26 -49.98
C PRO A 819 2.81 21.09 -51.38
N ARG A 820 1.98 21.07 -52.43
CA ARG A 820 2.47 21.10 -53.83
C ARG A 820 2.72 22.51 -54.36
N TYR A 821 2.07 23.51 -53.76
CA TYR A 821 2.15 24.92 -54.10
C TYR A 821 1.70 25.77 -52.91
N ALA A 822 1.97 27.08 -52.94
CA ALA A 822 1.50 28.00 -51.92
C ALA A 822 -0.04 27.97 -51.84
N ASN A 823 -0.60 27.70 -50.66
CA ASN A 823 -2.03 27.51 -50.38
C ASN A 823 -2.65 26.16 -50.85
N ASP A 824 -1.88 25.07 -50.86
CA ASP A 824 -2.47 23.73 -51.05
C ASP A 824 -3.32 23.32 -49.84
N PHE A 825 -4.63 23.18 -50.03
CA PHE A 825 -5.57 22.74 -48.98
C PHE A 825 -5.62 21.20 -48.81
N TRP A 826 -4.87 20.45 -49.62
CA TRP A 826 -4.83 18.98 -49.60
C TRP A 826 -3.64 18.42 -48.81
N ILE A 827 -3.07 19.25 -47.93
CA ILE A 827 -2.02 18.85 -46.99
C ILE A 827 -2.63 17.89 -45.97
N THR A 828 -1.89 16.84 -45.66
CA THR A 828 -2.19 15.94 -44.54
C THR A 828 -0.96 15.83 -43.68
N ASP A 829 -1.20 15.78 -42.38
CA ASP A 829 -0.19 15.64 -41.35
C ASP A 829 -0.81 14.89 -40.19
N MET A 830 -0.30 13.70 -39.89
CA MET A 830 -0.73 12.81 -38.82
C MET A 830 0.31 12.90 -37.69
N PRO A 831 -0.03 13.50 -36.54
CA PRO A 831 0.84 13.48 -35.37
C PRO A 831 1.05 12.05 -34.87
N ASP A 832 2.29 11.73 -34.49
CA ASP A 832 2.64 10.37 -34.04
C ASP A 832 1.82 9.90 -32.84
N ALA A 833 1.55 10.79 -31.87
CA ALA A 833 0.71 10.49 -30.71
C ALA A 833 -0.74 10.15 -31.09
N VAL A 834 -1.32 10.85 -32.07
CA VAL A 834 -2.67 10.54 -32.56
C VAL A 834 -2.68 9.19 -33.29
N ALA A 835 -1.63 8.89 -34.06
CA ALA A 835 -1.46 7.58 -34.69
C ALA A 835 -1.30 6.46 -33.64
N GLY A 836 -0.51 6.69 -32.58
CA GLY A 836 -0.32 5.76 -31.46
C GLY A 836 -1.62 5.49 -30.69
N ALA A 837 -2.40 6.53 -30.40
CA ALA A 837 -3.70 6.39 -29.75
C ALA A 837 -4.73 5.65 -30.63
N LEU A 838 -4.73 5.87 -31.95
CA LEU A 838 -5.54 5.07 -32.88
C LEU A 838 -5.05 3.64 -32.96
N GLU A 839 -3.74 3.42 -32.92
CA GLU A 839 -3.13 2.09 -32.94
C GLU A 839 -3.51 1.30 -31.68
N GLU A 840 -3.50 1.90 -30.49
CA GLU A 840 -4.04 1.27 -29.27
C GLU A 840 -5.46 0.76 -29.52
N ILE A 841 -6.37 1.63 -29.98
CA ILE A 841 -7.79 1.30 -30.23
C ILE A 841 -7.91 0.12 -31.22
N LEU A 842 -7.12 0.13 -32.29
CA LEU A 842 -7.14 -0.88 -33.34
C LEU A 842 -6.53 -2.22 -32.90
N LEU A 843 -5.61 -2.20 -31.94
CA LEU A 843 -4.90 -3.39 -31.50
C LEU A 843 -5.50 -4.04 -30.23
N ARG A 844 -6.49 -3.45 -29.56
CA ARG A 844 -6.96 -3.98 -28.25
C ARG A 844 -7.30 -5.49 -28.30
N SER A 845 -8.08 -5.92 -29.28
CA SER A 845 -8.54 -7.31 -29.45
C SER A 845 -7.75 -8.13 -30.46
#